data_AF-A0A8K0DPM6-F1
#
_entry.id   AF-A0A8K0DPM6-F1
#
_cell.length_a   1.000
_cell.length_b   1.000
_cell.length_c   1.000
_cell.angle_alpha   90.00
_cell.angle_beta   90.00
_cell.angle_gamma   90.00
#
_symmetry.space_group_name_H-M   'P 1'
#
loop_
_entity.id
_entity.type
_entity.pdbx_description
1 polymer ?
#
loop_
_entity_poly.entity_id
_entity_poly.type
_entity_poly.pdbx_seq_one_letter_code
_entity_poly.pdbx_strand_id
1 'polypeptide(L)'
;MALFGIVSSPTLDRVEVAYGSANLLTKLNRPSPKRFVGKYSPWTHRHSWGVRCSGPKNVSLVESKENSRRSVPVFLEEESGHVLRFKISDFKILDRVSAGLGGRADEVVFEAVVKDTKSPLYNTGVVLRRLSSAQAQRRGIRAIEVLKKLLRRRLMYHSYSMQVHGYISSATSSGRDSFTLVHGYHGSFSLRHWLQQSDWLPTLEATLALNEESVRRVGDDTVGGPEVSRQLRLIRILMRDLLIGVNYLHSHGLAHTELRLENVHISPVDRHVKVGILGNAADFYKDGLNSNTLDNNIDRRQMMIAFDMRCVGFMMAKMVLRELMDPVIFTKFKSFLKEGNDPSCLREFLLPILDRNSPSVNAGLQILDRNWGAGWNLLSLLLATNASRRISCLDALRHPFLCGPRWRVVPSMDIIRWGLGSTAVRISEEYIYRHPQRSRLAYFIELMEVLNSHSKPKNWLELLPGKWRLLYCTGKHIGLTLRQPPVRVLIGDVHLTVSRTSQLNTNLSFASDISFTVMMGQSWPHEKTGVNGKLQVNSLFGLAAGRRLYIKEEETTGKFSSGPSTQDSLAQKLSVMRWRKAVPFKEFPTSLSVAKLISSDIEVTMNLGEPLQENVDTAKDVLQEIRIQIPPEMFDLSKLVCGTYVDSRLLVLRGVNGSALLFTRSCLDGLR
;
A
#
# COMPACT_ATOMS: atom_id res chain seq x y z
N MET A 1 4.11 -35.29 -43.66
CA MET A 1 3.41 -35.60 -44.92
C MET A 1 1.97 -35.14 -44.81
N ALA A 2 1.48 -34.41 -45.84
CA ALA A 2 0.11 -33.93 -46.13
C ALA A 2 -0.60 -33.10 -45.02
N LEU A 3 -0.80 -31.77 -45.05
CA LEU A 3 -1.30 -30.82 -46.07
C LEU A 3 -2.64 -31.20 -46.70
N PHE A 4 -3.71 -30.49 -46.28
CA PHE A 4 -4.67 -29.79 -47.14
C PHE A 4 -5.48 -28.80 -46.30
N GLY A 5 -5.49 -27.52 -46.69
CA GLY A 5 -6.45 -26.53 -46.22
C GLY A 5 -7.56 -26.32 -47.25
N ILE A 6 -8.62 -25.62 -46.86
CA ILE A 6 -9.48 -24.80 -47.74
C ILE A 6 -10.16 -23.72 -46.88
N VAL A 7 -10.17 -22.52 -47.44
CA VAL A 7 -10.80 -21.27 -47.02
C VAL A 7 -12.23 -21.22 -47.57
N SER A 8 -13.19 -20.68 -46.80
CA SER A 8 -14.31 -19.89 -47.35
C SER A 8 -15.19 -19.25 -46.26
N SER A 9 -15.27 -17.93 -46.30
CA SER A 9 -16.43 -17.07 -45.96
C SER A 9 -16.70 -16.20 -47.22
N PRO A 10 -17.75 -15.36 -47.38
CA PRO A 10 -18.89 -15.02 -46.51
C PRO A 10 -20.26 -14.85 -47.25
N THR A 11 -21.37 -14.66 -46.52
CA THR A 11 -22.62 -13.97 -46.95
C THR A 11 -23.28 -13.42 -45.67
N LEU A 12 -23.36 -12.12 -45.38
CA LEU A 12 -24.09 -11.00 -46.00
C LEU A 12 -25.61 -11.20 -45.99
N ASP A 13 -26.28 -10.54 -45.04
CA ASP A 13 -27.61 -9.97 -45.27
C ASP A 13 -27.72 -8.59 -44.61
N ARG A 14 -28.20 -7.65 -45.43
CA ARG A 14 -28.43 -6.21 -45.19
C ARG A 14 -29.71 -6.00 -44.37
N VAL A 15 -29.97 -4.85 -43.75
CA VAL A 15 -30.71 -3.67 -44.29
C VAL A 15 -30.39 -2.48 -43.36
N GLU A 16 -29.62 -1.47 -43.83
CA GLU A 16 -30.06 -0.12 -44.28
C GLU A 16 -30.70 0.77 -43.20
N VAL A 17 -29.98 1.76 -42.65
CA VAL A 17 -29.73 3.16 -43.13
C VAL A 17 -30.79 4.14 -42.63
N ALA A 18 -30.33 5.12 -41.84
CA ALA A 18 -30.74 6.53 -41.97
C ALA A 18 -29.70 7.44 -41.29
N TYR A 19 -28.92 8.13 -42.11
CA TYR A 19 -28.14 9.31 -41.71
C TYR A 19 -29.09 10.50 -41.60
N GLY A 20 -28.94 11.31 -40.56
CA GLY A 20 -29.57 12.61 -40.41
C GLY A 20 -28.61 13.60 -39.78
N SER A 21 -27.91 14.36 -40.61
CA SER A 21 -27.16 15.55 -40.24
C SER A 21 -28.09 16.74 -40.01
N ALA A 22 -28.05 17.39 -38.85
CA ALA A 22 -28.44 18.79 -38.69
C ALA A 22 -27.85 19.42 -37.41
N ASN A 23 -27.52 20.69 -37.52
CA ASN A 23 -26.66 21.48 -36.65
C ASN A 23 -27.29 21.97 -35.33
N LEU A 24 -26.40 22.24 -34.36
CA LEU A 24 -26.37 23.33 -33.36
C LEU A 24 -27.69 24.03 -32.97
N LEU A 25 -28.03 24.00 -31.67
CA LEU A 25 -28.21 25.21 -30.84
C LEU A 25 -28.40 24.88 -29.33
N THR A 26 -27.69 25.67 -28.54
CA THR A 26 -27.77 25.98 -27.10
C THR A 26 -29.08 25.68 -26.35
N LYS A 27 -29.00 24.99 -25.20
CA LYS A 27 -29.58 25.47 -23.91
C LYS A 27 -29.06 24.70 -22.69
N LEU A 28 -28.69 25.49 -21.69
CA LEU A 28 -28.15 25.12 -20.38
C LEU A 28 -29.31 24.70 -19.45
N ASN A 29 -29.30 23.48 -18.90
CA ASN A 29 -30.26 23.08 -17.84
C ASN A 29 -29.51 22.71 -16.55
N ARG A 30 -29.71 23.55 -15.52
CA ARG A 30 -29.37 23.30 -14.11
C ARG A 30 -30.23 22.17 -13.54
N PRO A 31 -29.71 21.27 -12.70
CA PRO A 31 -30.54 20.46 -11.83
C PRO A 31 -30.80 21.17 -10.49
N SER A 32 -32.08 21.29 -10.15
CA SER A 32 -32.60 21.72 -8.86
C SER A 32 -32.58 20.56 -7.83
N PRO A 33 -32.47 20.84 -6.52
CA PRO A 33 -32.37 19.81 -5.49
C PRO A 33 -33.76 19.32 -5.03
N LYS A 34 -33.96 18.01 -5.00
CA LYS A 34 -35.15 17.38 -4.41
C LYS A 34 -35.05 17.40 -2.88
N ARG A 35 -36.05 18.01 -2.24
CA ARG A 35 -36.32 17.95 -0.80
C ARG A 35 -36.85 16.57 -0.42
N PHE A 36 -36.36 16.00 0.68
CA PHE A 36 -37.08 15.01 1.47
C PHE A 36 -37.32 15.58 2.88
N VAL A 37 -38.57 15.45 3.33
CA VAL A 37 -39.12 15.94 4.61
C VAL A 37 -39.47 14.74 5.49
N GLY A 38 -39.20 14.88 6.80
CA GLY A 38 -39.73 14.04 7.90
C GLY A 38 -38.64 13.29 8.65
N LYS A 39 -38.53 13.28 9.99
CA LYS A 39 -39.35 13.76 11.12
C LYS A 39 -38.41 14.05 12.32
N TYR A 40 -38.81 14.95 13.23
CA TYR A 40 -38.12 15.30 14.47
C TYR A 40 -38.59 14.46 15.68
N SER A 41 -37.66 14.12 16.60
CA SER A 41 -37.67 14.38 18.07
C SER A 41 -36.59 13.51 18.78
N PRO A 42 -36.27 13.71 20.08
CA PRO A 42 -35.60 14.88 20.64
C PRO A 42 -34.32 14.55 21.43
N TRP A 43 -33.58 15.62 21.77
CA TRP A 43 -32.36 15.64 22.58
C TRP A 43 -32.52 15.06 24.00
N THR A 44 -31.44 14.43 24.48
CA THR A 44 -31.12 14.38 25.92
C THR A 44 -29.68 14.84 26.15
N HIS A 45 -29.54 15.90 26.95
CA HIS A 45 -28.29 16.46 27.45
C HIS A 45 -27.57 15.49 28.40
N ARG A 46 -26.23 15.53 28.43
CA ARG A 46 -25.46 15.53 29.69
C ARG A 46 -24.02 16.06 29.52
N HIS A 47 -23.87 17.28 30.02
CA HIS A 47 -22.75 17.90 30.75
C HIS A 47 -21.29 17.73 30.30
N SER A 48 -20.75 18.83 29.79
CA SER A 48 -19.33 19.21 29.90
C SER A 48 -19.01 19.62 31.34
N TRP A 49 -17.93 19.06 31.89
CA TRP A 49 -17.28 19.56 33.10
C TRP A 49 -16.06 20.40 32.69
N GLY A 50 -16.14 21.70 32.97
CA GLY A 50 -15.01 22.61 32.96
C GLY A 50 -14.48 22.79 34.37
N VAL A 51 -13.15 22.76 34.52
CA VAL A 51 -12.45 23.26 35.70
C VAL A 51 -11.42 24.29 35.23
N ARG A 52 -11.44 25.45 35.89
CA ARG A 52 -10.63 26.66 35.68
C ARG A 52 -9.35 26.61 36.51
N CYS A 53 -8.30 27.31 36.04
CA CYS A 53 -7.35 28.09 36.85
C CYS A 53 -7.01 29.36 36.05
N SER A 54 -7.61 30.54 36.30
CA SER A 54 -7.27 31.62 37.25
C SER A 54 -5.93 32.32 37.01
N GLY A 55 -5.99 33.55 36.46
CA GLY A 55 -4.96 34.59 36.55
C GLY A 55 -5.54 35.84 37.24
N PRO A 56 -4.74 36.63 37.98
CA PRO A 56 -5.23 37.61 38.94
C PRO A 56 -5.75 38.90 38.29
N LYS A 57 -6.56 39.62 39.07
CA LYS A 57 -7.38 40.79 38.75
C LYS A 57 -6.67 42.15 38.91
N ASN A 58 -7.34 43.17 38.34
CA ASN A 58 -7.36 44.62 38.63
C ASN A 58 -6.27 45.45 37.89
N VAL A 59 -6.52 46.63 37.30
CA VAL A 59 -7.38 47.78 37.68
C VAL A 59 -7.76 48.65 36.44
N SER A 60 -8.93 49.31 36.56
CA SER A 60 -9.46 50.56 35.95
C SER A 60 -9.82 50.70 34.46
N LEU A 61 -11.10 51.05 34.31
CA LEU A 61 -11.84 51.60 33.20
C LEU A 61 -11.49 53.08 32.98
N VAL A 62 -11.09 53.47 31.76
CA VAL A 62 -11.33 54.82 31.22
C VAL A 62 -11.73 54.66 29.77
N GLU A 63 -12.99 55.03 29.47
CA GLU A 63 -13.46 55.22 28.11
C GLU A 63 -12.71 56.39 27.46
N SER A 64 -12.09 56.16 26.32
CA SER A 64 -11.88 57.20 25.33
C SER A 64 -12.07 56.61 23.93
N LYS A 65 -13.00 57.22 23.20
CA LYS A 65 -13.22 56.97 21.78
C LYS A 65 -11.96 57.37 21.02
N GLU A 66 -11.26 56.42 20.42
CA GLU A 66 -10.33 56.74 19.35
C GLU A 66 -10.26 55.62 18.31
N ASN A 67 -10.47 56.04 17.06
CA ASN A 67 -10.30 55.23 15.86
C ASN A 67 -8.93 54.53 15.85
N SER A 68 -8.91 53.20 15.94
CA SER A 68 -7.72 52.43 15.58
C SER A 68 -8.06 51.42 14.49
N ARG A 69 -7.71 51.81 13.27
CA ARG A 69 -7.40 50.90 12.16
C ARG A 69 -6.48 49.80 12.72
N ARG A 70 -6.96 48.56 12.82
CA ARG A 70 -6.06 47.40 12.98
C ARG A 70 -5.32 47.22 11.65
N SER A 71 -4.18 47.89 11.56
CA SER A 71 -3.16 47.67 10.54
C SER A 71 -2.70 46.21 10.62
N VAL A 72 -2.87 45.51 9.50
CA VAL A 72 -2.11 44.29 9.17
C VAL A 72 -0.63 44.67 9.22
N PRO A 73 0.29 43.81 9.73
CA PRO A 73 1.69 44.17 9.86
C PRO A 73 2.26 44.56 8.49
N VAL A 74 2.75 45.77 8.39
CA VAL A 74 3.46 46.29 7.23
C VAL A 74 4.72 45.44 7.06
N PHE A 75 4.83 44.79 5.90
CA PHE A 75 5.99 44.04 5.48
C PHE A 75 7.19 44.99 5.40
N LEU A 76 8.16 44.85 6.30
CA LEU A 76 9.50 45.40 6.09
C LEU A 76 10.15 44.59 4.97
N GLU A 77 10.20 45.19 3.77
CA GLU A 77 10.89 44.67 2.60
C GLU A 77 12.41 44.72 2.84
N GLU A 78 12.98 43.64 3.40
CA GLU A 78 14.38 43.32 3.13
C GLU A 78 14.47 42.74 1.72
N GLU A 79 14.89 43.60 0.78
CA GLU A 79 15.26 43.24 -0.59
C GLU A 79 16.40 42.21 -0.59
N SER A 80 16.03 40.94 -0.61
CA SER A 80 16.94 39.84 -0.95
C SER A 80 16.78 39.58 -2.45
N GLY A 81 17.78 40.00 -3.23
CA GLY A 81 17.77 40.20 -4.70
C GLY A 81 17.53 38.99 -5.62
N HIS A 82 16.81 37.94 -5.20
CA HIS A 82 16.51 36.78 -6.06
C HIS A 82 15.05 36.32 -6.08
N VAL A 83 14.20 36.75 -5.14
CA VAL A 83 12.75 36.56 -5.29
C VAL A 83 12.16 37.83 -5.87
N LEU A 84 11.79 37.78 -7.14
CA LEU A 84 11.30 38.94 -7.86
C LEU A 84 9.82 39.20 -7.54
N ARG A 85 9.51 40.45 -7.20
CA ARG A 85 8.14 40.94 -7.17
C ARG A 85 7.80 41.46 -8.55
N PHE A 86 6.91 40.79 -9.25
CA PHE A 86 6.48 41.17 -10.58
C PHE A 86 5.19 41.98 -10.56
N LYS A 87 4.97 42.78 -11.60
CA LYS A 87 3.68 43.38 -11.93
C LYS A 87 2.95 42.51 -12.95
N ILE A 88 1.62 42.54 -12.93
CA ILE A 88 0.83 41.76 -13.91
C ILE A 88 1.08 42.22 -15.36
N SER A 89 1.42 43.50 -15.55
CA SER A 89 1.81 44.11 -16.82
C SER A 89 3.06 43.49 -17.44
N ASP A 90 3.89 42.82 -16.64
CA ASP A 90 5.17 42.26 -17.08
C ASP A 90 4.95 40.96 -17.87
N PHE A 91 3.71 40.49 -18.00
CA PHE A 91 3.36 39.21 -18.61
C PHE A 91 2.37 39.34 -19.77
N LYS A 92 2.59 38.54 -20.82
CA LYS A 92 1.57 38.19 -21.81
C LYS A 92 0.86 36.92 -21.32
N ILE A 93 -0.36 37.04 -20.81
CA ILE A 93 -1.17 35.85 -20.44
C ILE A 93 -1.64 35.17 -21.73
N LEU A 94 -1.50 33.85 -21.80
CA LEU A 94 -1.98 33.03 -22.90
C LEU A 94 -3.39 32.51 -22.57
N ASP A 95 -4.25 32.36 -23.59
CA ASP A 95 -5.66 31.93 -23.44
C ASP A 95 -5.83 30.46 -22.99
N ARG A 96 -4.72 29.74 -22.78
CA ARG A 96 -4.74 28.36 -22.30
C ARG A 96 -4.70 28.36 -20.77
N VAL A 97 -5.84 28.06 -20.15
CA VAL A 97 -5.87 27.58 -18.77
C VAL A 97 -5.17 26.23 -18.76
N SER A 98 -4.12 26.06 -17.96
CA SER A 98 -3.45 24.77 -17.83
C SER A 98 -4.38 23.78 -17.12
N ALA A 99 -5.29 23.16 -17.87
CA ALA A 99 -6.15 22.05 -17.47
C ALA A 99 -5.24 20.85 -17.16
N GLY A 100 -4.60 20.86 -15.99
CA GLY A 100 -3.42 20.04 -15.77
C GLY A 100 -2.59 20.40 -14.54
N LEU A 101 -2.51 21.69 -14.23
CA LEU A 101 -1.64 22.24 -13.19
C LEU A 101 -2.43 22.69 -11.94
N GLY A 102 -3.75 22.88 -12.08
CA GLY A 102 -4.66 23.15 -10.97
C GLY A 102 -4.97 21.87 -10.19
N GLY A 103 -4.57 21.83 -8.92
CA GLY A 103 -4.81 20.69 -8.04
C GLY A 103 -5.92 20.90 -7.00
N ARG A 104 -6.41 22.14 -6.84
CA ARG A 104 -7.40 22.52 -5.83
C ARG A 104 -8.39 23.54 -6.39
N ALA A 105 -9.59 23.56 -5.83
CA ALA A 105 -10.66 24.49 -6.24
C ALA A 105 -10.34 25.96 -5.93
N ASP A 106 -9.36 26.23 -5.05
CA ASP A 106 -8.94 27.57 -4.64
C ASP A 106 -7.70 28.10 -5.40
N GLU A 107 -7.35 27.47 -6.53
CA GLU A 107 -6.19 27.82 -7.36
C GLU A 107 -6.58 27.90 -8.83
N VAL A 108 -6.14 28.95 -9.53
CA VAL A 108 -6.30 29.09 -10.99
C VAL A 108 -4.93 29.26 -11.63
N VAL A 109 -4.66 28.50 -12.68
CA VAL A 109 -3.34 28.46 -13.32
C VAL A 109 -3.42 28.96 -14.75
N PHE A 110 -2.53 29.89 -15.10
CA PHE A 110 -2.41 30.46 -16.43
C PHE A 110 -0.99 30.28 -16.97
N GLU A 111 -0.86 30.02 -18.26
CA GLU A 111 0.43 30.11 -18.95
C GLU A 111 0.67 31.56 -19.38
N ALA A 112 1.90 32.03 -19.25
CA ALA A 112 2.25 33.39 -19.64
C ALA A 112 3.69 33.46 -20.17
N VAL A 113 3.99 34.53 -20.90
CA VAL A 113 5.35 34.85 -21.36
C VAL A 113 5.77 36.17 -20.75
N VAL A 114 6.98 36.24 -20.19
CA VAL A 114 7.52 37.48 -19.62
C VAL A 114 7.87 38.45 -20.74
N LYS A 115 7.32 39.66 -20.68
CA LYS A 115 7.55 40.75 -21.64
C LYS A 115 8.61 41.75 -21.19
N ASP A 116 8.91 41.82 -19.90
CA ASP A 116 9.87 42.79 -19.37
C ASP A 116 11.28 42.49 -19.89
N THR A 117 11.82 43.40 -20.70
CA THR A 117 13.15 43.30 -21.31
C THR A 117 14.28 43.42 -20.29
N LYS A 118 13.99 43.98 -19.10
CA LYS A 118 14.95 44.11 -18.00
C LYS A 118 15.00 42.86 -17.11
N SER A 119 14.04 41.96 -17.25
CA SER A 119 13.98 40.73 -16.48
C SER A 119 14.93 39.67 -17.06
N PRO A 120 15.64 38.88 -16.22
CA PRO A 120 16.42 37.74 -16.69
C PRO A 120 15.56 36.64 -17.33
N LEU A 121 14.23 36.75 -17.22
CA LEU A 121 13.25 35.83 -17.79
C LEU A 121 12.61 36.36 -19.08
N TYR A 122 13.15 37.42 -19.70
CA TYR A 122 12.59 37.98 -20.94
C TYR A 122 12.33 36.89 -22.00
N ASN A 123 11.14 36.91 -22.61
CA ASN A 123 10.67 35.93 -23.60
C ASN A 123 10.63 34.47 -23.12
N THR A 124 10.66 34.24 -21.81
CA THR A 124 10.57 32.90 -21.22
C THR A 124 9.13 32.56 -20.85
N GLY A 125 8.72 31.31 -21.10
CA GLY A 125 7.43 30.79 -20.68
C GLY A 125 7.39 30.54 -19.17
N VAL A 126 6.37 31.06 -18.50
CA VAL A 126 6.13 30.92 -17.07
C VAL A 126 4.69 30.52 -16.79
N VAL A 127 4.44 30.06 -15.57
CA VAL A 127 3.12 29.73 -15.08
C VAL A 127 2.75 30.66 -13.94
N LEU A 128 1.58 31.27 -14.07
CA LEU A 128 0.97 32.15 -13.08
C LEU A 128 -0.08 31.35 -12.31
N ARG A 129 0.21 31.03 -11.04
CA ARG A 129 -0.71 30.33 -10.15
C ARG A 129 -1.37 31.33 -9.21
N ARG A 130 -2.60 31.72 -9.54
CA ARG A 130 -3.43 32.66 -8.76
C ARG A 130 -4.10 31.92 -7.60
N LEU A 131 -3.92 32.45 -6.39
CA LEU A 131 -4.42 31.87 -5.14
C LEU A 131 -5.61 32.70 -4.64
N SER A 132 -6.82 32.11 -4.70
CA SER A 132 -8.05 32.87 -4.45
C SER A 132 -8.49 32.84 -2.98
N SER A 133 -8.23 31.75 -2.25
CA SER A 133 -8.60 31.63 -0.84
C SER A 133 -7.51 32.17 0.09
N ALA A 134 -7.89 32.69 1.26
CA ALA A 134 -6.93 33.12 2.29
C ALA A 134 -5.99 31.98 2.74
N GLN A 135 -6.42 30.73 2.65
CA GLN A 135 -5.57 29.57 2.94
C GLN A 135 -4.57 29.32 1.82
N ALA A 136 -4.99 29.40 0.54
CA ALA A 136 -4.10 29.31 -0.60
C ALA A 136 -3.04 30.41 -0.57
N GLN A 137 -3.44 31.65 -0.31
CA GLN A 137 -2.53 32.79 -0.21
C GLN A 137 -1.47 32.58 0.88
N ARG A 138 -1.86 32.10 2.07
CA ARG A 138 -0.91 31.73 3.13
C ARG A 138 0.11 30.67 2.67
N ARG A 139 -0.33 29.67 1.90
CA ARG A 139 0.58 28.67 1.30
C ARG A 139 1.53 29.32 0.29
N GLY A 140 1.03 30.21 -0.55
CA GLY A 140 1.86 30.95 -1.51
C GLY A 140 2.94 31.80 -0.83
N ILE A 141 2.55 32.58 0.18
CA ILE A 141 3.47 33.42 0.96
C ILE A 141 4.56 32.55 1.61
N ARG A 142 4.17 31.42 2.21
CA ARG A 142 5.11 30.48 2.82
C ARG A 142 6.05 29.81 1.82
N ALA A 143 5.62 29.52 0.58
CA ALA A 143 6.52 29.08 -0.49
C ALA A 143 7.64 30.10 -0.73
N ILE A 144 7.30 31.39 -0.77
CA ILE A 144 8.27 32.47 -0.95
C ILE A 144 9.22 32.56 0.26
N GLU A 145 8.72 32.43 1.49
CA GLU A 145 9.58 32.40 2.68
C GLU A 145 10.58 31.25 2.66
N VAL A 146 10.13 30.05 2.26
CA VAL A 146 10.99 28.87 2.12
C VAL A 146 12.05 29.09 1.03
N LEU A 147 11.67 29.71 -0.08
CA LEU A 147 12.61 30.07 -1.15
C LEU A 147 13.67 31.07 -0.66
N LYS A 148 13.26 32.13 0.04
CA LYS A 148 14.21 33.11 0.63
C LYS A 148 15.21 32.43 1.56
N LYS A 149 14.77 31.43 2.33
CA LYS A 149 15.63 30.63 3.22
C LYS A 149 16.61 29.73 2.47
N LEU A 150 16.15 29.06 1.41
CA LEU A 150 17.01 28.24 0.55
C LEU A 150 18.12 29.08 -0.09
N LEU A 151 17.76 30.26 -0.58
CA LEU A 151 18.71 31.22 -1.16
C LEU A 151 19.75 31.68 -0.14
N ARG A 152 19.35 32.03 1.09
CA ARG A 152 20.27 32.41 2.18
C ARG A 152 21.30 31.31 2.48
N ARG A 153 20.94 30.03 2.28
CA ARG A 153 21.83 28.87 2.46
C ARG A 153 22.66 28.53 1.22
N ARG A 154 22.59 29.33 0.15
CA ARG A 154 23.19 29.05 -1.18
C ARG A 154 22.73 27.72 -1.78
N LEU A 155 21.52 27.28 -1.42
CA LEU A 155 20.92 26.06 -1.93
C LEU A 155 20.05 26.42 -3.13
N MET A 156 20.54 26.11 -4.33
CA MET A 156 19.77 26.28 -5.56
C MET A 156 18.73 25.17 -5.72
N TYR A 157 17.72 25.39 -6.55
CA TYR A 157 16.80 24.31 -6.93
C TYR A 157 17.57 23.18 -7.61
N HIS A 158 17.40 21.95 -7.13
CA HIS A 158 17.84 20.77 -7.87
C HIS A 158 16.97 20.62 -9.13
N SER A 159 17.51 20.05 -10.20
CA SER A 159 16.75 19.70 -11.42
C SER A 159 15.38 19.05 -11.14
N TYR A 160 15.28 18.22 -10.09
CA TYR A 160 14.06 17.52 -9.64
C TYR A 160 13.06 18.40 -8.87
N SER A 161 13.25 19.71 -8.80
CA SER A 161 12.36 20.64 -8.10
C SER A 161 11.89 21.76 -9.00
N MET A 162 10.63 22.15 -8.86
CA MET A 162 10.03 23.22 -9.64
C MET A 162 10.57 24.58 -9.20
N GLN A 163 11.17 25.30 -10.14
CA GLN A 163 11.72 26.63 -9.87
C GLN A 163 10.59 27.65 -9.71
N VAL A 164 10.57 28.33 -8.56
CA VAL A 164 9.70 29.50 -8.33
C VAL A 164 10.53 30.74 -8.60
N HIS A 165 10.07 31.59 -9.52
CA HIS A 165 10.77 32.80 -9.94
C HIS A 165 10.37 34.02 -9.08
N GLY A 166 9.15 34.03 -8.56
CA GLY A 166 8.68 35.18 -7.79
C GLY A 166 7.18 35.17 -7.53
N TYR A 167 6.64 36.34 -7.24
CA TYR A 167 5.22 36.53 -6.93
C TYR A 167 4.69 37.86 -7.46
N ILE A 168 3.38 37.92 -7.65
CA ILE A 168 2.62 39.14 -7.92
C ILE A 168 1.69 39.34 -6.72
N SER A 169 1.79 40.51 -6.10
CA SER A 169 0.89 40.92 -5.01
C SER A 169 0.25 42.25 -5.39
N SER A 170 -1.08 42.26 -5.46
CA SER A 170 -1.88 43.46 -5.69
C SER A 170 -2.93 43.58 -4.60
N ALA A 171 -2.91 44.69 -3.86
CA ALA A 171 -4.03 45.13 -3.05
C ALA A 171 -5.13 45.60 -4.00
N THR A 172 -6.28 44.93 -4.05
CA THR A 172 -7.43 45.42 -4.82
C THR A 172 -8.21 46.42 -3.97
N SER A 173 -8.81 47.43 -4.62
CA SER A 173 -9.69 48.42 -3.96
C SER A 173 -10.90 47.80 -3.24
N SER A 174 -11.20 46.53 -3.50
CA SER A 174 -12.26 45.74 -2.87
C SER A 174 -11.85 45.05 -1.55
N GLY A 175 -10.63 45.29 -1.04
CA GLY A 175 -10.13 44.71 0.22
C GLY A 175 -9.81 43.22 0.14
N ARG A 176 -9.76 42.62 -1.06
CA ARG A 176 -9.29 41.25 -1.27
C ARG A 176 -7.93 41.27 -1.94
N ASP A 177 -6.88 41.20 -1.14
CA ASP A 177 -5.53 41.03 -1.65
C ASP A 177 -5.47 39.82 -2.58
N SER A 178 -4.91 40.01 -3.77
CA SER A 178 -4.72 38.93 -4.74
C SER A 178 -3.25 38.53 -4.76
N PHE A 179 -2.98 37.24 -4.55
CA PHE A 179 -1.64 36.70 -4.53
C PHE A 179 -1.47 35.66 -5.64
N THR A 180 -0.46 35.85 -6.48
CA THR A 180 -0.14 34.93 -7.59
C THR A 180 1.32 34.53 -7.49
N LEU A 181 1.60 33.22 -7.54
CA LEU A 181 2.96 32.69 -7.63
C LEU A 181 3.38 32.59 -9.10
N VAL A 182 4.62 32.95 -9.38
CA VAL A 182 5.24 32.83 -10.70
C VAL A 182 6.28 31.72 -10.64
N HIS A 183 6.07 30.65 -11.41
CA HIS A 183 6.99 29.52 -11.46
C HIS A 183 7.30 29.12 -12.91
N GLY A 184 8.37 28.34 -13.10
CA GLY A 184 8.81 27.89 -14.41
C GLY A 184 7.76 27.06 -15.13
N TYR A 185 7.63 27.26 -16.44
CA TYR A 185 6.86 26.38 -17.31
C TYR A 185 7.73 25.20 -17.77
N HIS A 186 7.23 23.99 -17.59
CA HIS A 186 7.95 22.77 -17.95
C HIS A 186 7.19 21.94 -19.00
N GLY A 187 6.29 22.54 -19.77
CA GLY A 187 5.74 21.91 -20.99
C GLY A 187 4.84 20.68 -20.82
N SER A 188 4.39 20.34 -19.60
CA SER A 188 3.52 19.17 -19.40
C SER A 188 2.55 19.31 -18.22
N PHE A 189 1.75 18.25 -18.04
CA PHE A 189 0.73 18.10 -17.00
C PHE A 189 1.30 17.60 -15.67
N SER A 190 0.51 17.73 -14.60
CA SER A 190 0.79 17.00 -13.35
C SER A 190 0.60 15.49 -13.55
N LEU A 191 1.31 14.70 -12.74
CA LEU A 191 1.26 13.24 -12.75
C LEU A 191 -0.16 12.71 -12.56
N ARG A 192 -1.00 13.42 -11.78
CA ARG A 192 -2.43 13.10 -11.65
C ARG A 192 -3.14 13.05 -13.00
N HIS A 193 -2.94 14.07 -13.84
CA HIS A 193 -3.63 14.19 -15.11
C HIS A 193 -3.13 13.15 -16.10
N TRP A 194 -1.82 12.88 -16.10
CA TRP A 194 -1.24 11.76 -16.86
C TRP A 194 -1.93 10.44 -16.53
N LEU A 195 -2.07 10.09 -15.25
CA LEU A 195 -2.71 8.84 -14.83
C LEU A 195 -4.21 8.77 -15.15
N GLN A 196 -4.87 9.89 -15.48
CA GLN A 196 -6.28 9.93 -15.90
C GLN A 196 -6.46 9.75 -17.40
N GLN A 197 -5.42 9.90 -18.21
CA GLN A 197 -5.48 9.66 -19.65
C GLN A 197 -5.60 8.16 -19.96
N SER A 198 -6.30 7.81 -21.04
CA SER A 198 -6.40 6.42 -21.53
C SER A 198 -5.03 5.92 -21.99
N ASP A 199 -4.37 6.68 -22.85
CA ASP A 199 -3.13 6.30 -23.57
C ASP A 199 -1.88 6.90 -22.92
N TRP A 200 -1.90 7.03 -21.59
CA TRP A 200 -0.85 7.69 -20.82
C TRP A 200 0.50 6.98 -20.96
N LEU A 201 0.50 5.64 -21.04
CA LEU A 201 1.73 4.84 -21.04
C LEU A 201 2.62 5.12 -22.27
N PRO A 202 2.18 4.87 -23.53
CA PRO A 202 3.01 5.13 -24.70
C PRO A 202 3.38 6.62 -24.84
N THR A 203 2.45 7.52 -24.51
CA THR A 203 2.65 8.96 -24.60
C THR A 203 3.70 9.44 -23.59
N LEU A 204 3.70 8.88 -22.37
CA LEU A 204 4.67 9.22 -21.35
C LEU A 204 6.07 8.66 -21.65
N GLU A 205 6.16 7.44 -22.20
CA GLU A 205 7.44 6.89 -22.65
C GLU A 205 8.09 7.77 -23.72
N ALA A 206 7.29 8.25 -24.68
CA ALA A 206 7.75 9.19 -25.70
C ALA A 206 8.17 10.54 -25.10
N THR A 207 7.39 11.06 -24.14
CA THR A 207 7.66 12.34 -23.47
C THR A 207 8.96 12.30 -22.65
N LEU A 208 9.24 11.19 -21.97
CA LEU A 208 10.48 11.00 -21.22
C LEU A 208 11.65 10.56 -22.12
N ALA A 209 11.38 10.26 -23.39
CA ALA A 209 12.34 9.75 -24.37
C ALA A 209 13.24 8.65 -23.76
N LEU A 210 12.60 7.60 -23.24
CA LEU A 210 13.29 6.51 -22.54
C LEU A 210 14.35 5.85 -23.42
N ASN A 211 15.61 6.17 -23.17
CA ASN A 211 16.78 5.59 -23.83
C ASN A 211 17.36 4.42 -23.01
N GLU A 212 18.32 3.68 -23.58
CA GLU A 212 18.98 2.59 -22.85
C GLU A 212 19.58 3.03 -21.50
N GLU A 213 20.09 4.25 -21.42
CA GLU A 213 20.66 4.81 -20.19
C GLU A 213 19.62 4.94 -19.07
N SER A 214 18.41 5.42 -19.40
CA SER A 214 17.28 5.48 -18.46
C SER A 214 16.89 4.09 -17.93
N VAL A 215 16.99 3.06 -18.78
CA VAL A 215 16.72 1.67 -18.42
C VAL A 215 17.84 1.12 -17.52
N ARG A 216 19.11 1.42 -17.83
CA ARG A 216 20.26 1.05 -17.00
C ARG A 216 20.16 1.64 -15.58
N ARG A 217 19.64 2.87 -15.44
CA ARG A 217 19.42 3.51 -14.11
C ARG A 217 18.53 2.68 -13.20
N VAL A 218 17.50 2.02 -13.73
CA VAL A 218 16.57 1.17 -12.96
C VAL A 218 16.90 -0.32 -13.04
N GLY A 219 18.03 -0.67 -13.67
CA GLY A 219 18.55 -2.03 -13.70
C GLY A 219 17.77 -3.02 -14.55
N ASP A 220 17.07 -2.53 -15.58
CA ASP A 220 16.37 -3.37 -16.55
C ASP A 220 17.21 -3.56 -17.84
N ASP A 221 16.85 -4.57 -18.64
CA ASP A 221 17.68 -5.06 -19.77
C ASP A 221 17.16 -4.61 -21.13
N THR A 222 15.86 -4.35 -21.26
CA THR A 222 15.19 -4.07 -22.53
C THR A 222 14.44 -2.75 -22.46
N VAL A 223 14.23 -2.09 -23.61
CA VAL A 223 13.32 -0.93 -23.74
C VAL A 223 11.90 -1.36 -24.15
N GLY A 224 11.75 -2.56 -24.74
CA GLY A 224 10.45 -3.16 -25.08
C GLY A 224 9.95 -4.21 -24.08
N GLY A 225 8.82 -4.83 -24.39
CA GLY A 225 8.24 -5.95 -23.65
C GLY A 225 6.73 -5.85 -23.45
N PRO A 226 6.13 -6.82 -22.74
CA PRO A 226 4.72 -6.76 -22.35
C PRO A 226 4.39 -5.47 -21.61
N GLU A 227 3.16 -4.99 -21.73
CA GLU A 227 2.69 -3.73 -21.14
C GLU A 227 3.01 -3.61 -19.64
N VAL A 228 2.80 -4.68 -18.88
CA VAL A 228 3.13 -4.76 -17.44
C VAL A 228 4.61 -4.50 -17.16
N SER A 229 5.52 -4.98 -18.03
CA SER A 229 6.97 -4.75 -17.89
C SER A 229 7.34 -3.29 -18.20
N ARG A 230 6.72 -2.72 -19.23
CA ARG A 230 6.89 -1.30 -19.61
C ARG A 230 6.39 -0.37 -18.51
N GLN A 231 5.18 -0.64 -18.00
CA GLN A 231 4.59 0.11 -16.89
C GLN A 231 5.43 0.03 -15.62
N LEU A 232 5.90 -1.16 -15.23
CA LEU A 232 6.80 -1.33 -14.08
C LEU A 232 8.07 -0.46 -14.23
N ARG A 233 8.68 -0.47 -15.42
CA ARG A 233 9.89 0.34 -15.67
C ARG A 233 9.60 1.83 -15.51
N LEU A 234 8.53 2.32 -16.12
CA LEU A 234 8.11 3.71 -15.97
C LEU A 234 7.88 4.07 -14.50
N ILE A 235 7.15 3.23 -13.76
CA ILE A 235 6.88 3.45 -12.33
C ILE A 235 8.20 3.55 -11.54
N ARG A 236 9.18 2.67 -11.82
CA ARG A 236 10.50 2.76 -11.16
C ARG A 236 11.22 4.07 -11.45
N ILE A 237 11.20 4.52 -12.71
CA ILE A 237 11.84 5.79 -13.10
C ILE A 237 11.16 6.97 -12.38
N LEU A 238 9.83 7.04 -12.45
CA LEU A 238 9.04 8.11 -11.80
C LEU A 238 9.24 8.12 -10.29
N MET A 239 9.20 6.94 -9.63
CA MET A 239 9.45 6.81 -8.20
C MET A 239 10.86 7.22 -7.81
N ARG A 240 11.86 6.86 -8.62
CA ARG A 240 13.25 7.23 -8.37
C ARG A 240 13.47 8.73 -8.49
N ASP A 241 12.98 9.36 -9.55
CA ASP A 241 13.08 10.81 -9.77
C ASP A 241 12.37 11.58 -8.64
N LEU A 242 11.18 11.13 -8.24
CA LEU A 242 10.45 11.67 -7.10
C LEU A 242 11.26 11.56 -5.80
N LEU A 243 11.78 10.38 -5.48
CA LEU A 243 12.56 10.14 -4.26
C LEU A 243 13.87 10.92 -4.25
N ILE A 244 14.52 11.13 -5.41
CA ILE A 244 15.70 11.99 -5.50
C ILE A 244 15.33 13.44 -5.12
N GLY A 245 14.23 13.97 -5.68
CA GLY A 245 13.73 15.30 -5.33
C GLY A 245 13.37 15.45 -3.85
N VAL A 246 12.72 14.44 -3.26
CA VAL A 246 12.37 14.44 -1.83
C VAL A 246 13.61 14.28 -0.95
N ASN A 247 14.55 13.41 -1.31
CA ASN A 247 15.82 13.23 -0.61
C ASN A 247 16.66 14.51 -0.62
N TYR A 248 16.63 15.26 -1.72
CA TYR A 248 17.25 16.58 -1.79
C TYR A 248 16.66 17.52 -0.73
N LEU A 249 15.33 17.61 -0.61
CA LEU A 249 14.70 18.45 0.42
C LEU A 249 15.10 17.99 1.84
N HIS A 250 15.01 16.69 2.10
CA HIS A 250 15.26 16.11 3.43
C HIS A 250 16.71 16.28 3.89
N SER A 251 17.68 16.13 2.98
CA SER A 251 19.11 16.34 3.26
C SER A 251 19.45 17.80 3.54
N HIS A 252 18.68 18.74 2.97
CA HIS A 252 18.84 20.19 3.18
C HIS A 252 17.99 20.75 4.33
N GLY A 253 17.38 19.87 5.11
CA GLY A 253 16.61 20.23 6.29
C GLY A 253 15.23 20.80 6.00
N LEU A 254 14.63 20.44 4.86
CA LEU A 254 13.26 20.77 4.51
C LEU A 254 12.39 19.52 4.45
N ALA A 255 11.13 19.62 4.87
CA ALA A 255 10.07 18.68 4.52
C ALA A 255 9.08 19.38 3.59
N HIS A 256 8.59 18.69 2.58
CA HIS A 256 7.61 19.25 1.64
C HIS A 256 6.24 19.40 2.29
N THR A 257 5.81 18.42 3.11
CA THR A 257 4.55 18.34 3.88
C THR A 257 3.25 18.40 3.06
N GLU A 258 3.36 18.33 1.73
CA GLU A 258 2.21 18.38 0.83
C GLU A 258 2.48 17.60 -0.46
N LEU A 259 3.17 16.46 -0.36
CA LEU A 259 3.42 15.60 -1.51
C LEU A 259 2.11 14.94 -1.96
N ARG A 260 1.72 15.19 -3.21
CA ARG A 260 0.51 14.67 -3.86
C ARG A 260 0.76 14.58 -5.36
N LEU A 261 -0.01 13.74 -6.06
CA LEU A 261 0.10 13.60 -7.52
C LEU A 261 -0.14 14.92 -8.29
N GLU A 262 -0.90 15.84 -7.71
CA GLU A 262 -1.14 17.18 -8.29
C GLU A 262 0.09 18.09 -8.22
N ASN A 263 0.97 17.83 -7.24
CA ASN A 263 2.17 18.62 -6.97
C ASN A 263 3.41 17.98 -7.61
N VAL A 264 3.25 17.05 -8.54
CA VAL A 264 4.35 16.35 -9.20
C VAL A 264 4.16 16.54 -10.70
N HIS A 265 5.17 17.06 -11.38
CA HIS A 265 5.09 17.46 -12.79
C HIS A 265 6.12 16.70 -13.60
N ILE A 266 5.80 16.38 -14.85
CA ILE A 266 6.74 15.74 -15.76
C ILE A 266 7.35 16.84 -16.63
N SER A 267 8.68 16.91 -16.72
CA SER A 267 9.35 17.85 -17.62
C SER A 267 9.79 17.11 -18.88
N PRO A 268 9.22 17.38 -20.07
CA PRO A 268 9.68 16.79 -21.33
C PRO A 268 11.09 17.28 -21.69
N VAL A 269 11.41 18.53 -21.31
CA VAL A 269 12.72 19.14 -21.56
C VAL A 269 13.81 18.42 -20.77
N ASP A 270 13.58 18.24 -19.47
CA ASP A 270 14.57 17.61 -18.59
C ASP A 270 14.45 16.08 -18.54
N ARG A 271 13.40 15.52 -19.15
CA ARG A 271 13.09 14.09 -19.23
C ARG A 271 13.00 13.40 -17.86
N HIS A 272 12.54 14.12 -16.85
CA HIS A 272 12.33 13.59 -15.50
C HIS A 272 11.22 14.32 -14.74
N VAL A 273 10.85 13.75 -13.59
CA VAL A 273 9.82 14.29 -12.72
C VAL A 273 10.35 15.44 -11.85
N LYS A 274 9.58 16.53 -11.74
CA LYS A 274 9.83 17.64 -10.83
C LYS A 274 8.82 17.69 -9.70
N VAL A 275 9.32 17.74 -8.48
CA VAL A 275 8.54 18.00 -7.27
C VAL A 275 8.12 19.47 -7.25
N GLY A 276 6.82 19.71 -7.10
CA GLY A 276 6.18 21.00 -7.22
C GLY A 276 6.38 21.93 -6.02
N ILE A 277 5.54 22.96 -5.97
CA ILE A 277 5.74 24.15 -5.13
C ILE A 277 5.66 23.81 -3.63
N LEU A 278 6.68 24.24 -2.89
CA LEU A 278 6.89 24.07 -1.44
C LEU A 278 5.98 24.93 -0.56
N GLY A 279 4.75 25.24 -0.98
CA GLY A 279 3.85 26.19 -0.30
C GLY A 279 3.54 25.87 1.17
N ASN A 280 3.62 24.60 1.55
CA ASN A 280 3.45 24.19 2.94
C ASN A 280 4.76 23.73 3.61
N ALA A 281 5.88 23.75 2.89
CA ALA A 281 7.12 23.15 3.36
C ALA A 281 7.54 23.67 4.74
N ALA A 282 8.12 22.77 5.50
CA ALA A 282 8.62 23.01 6.84
C ALA A 282 10.14 22.99 6.82
N ASP A 283 10.73 23.99 7.47
CA ASP A 283 12.17 24.11 7.65
C ASP A 283 12.53 23.65 9.06
N PHE A 284 13.45 22.70 9.18
CA PHE A 284 13.84 22.10 10.46
C PHE A 284 14.65 23.06 11.32
N TYR A 285 15.33 24.04 10.72
CA TYR A 285 16.22 24.98 11.40
C TYR A 285 15.52 26.28 11.83
N LYS A 286 14.21 26.28 12.09
CA LYS A 286 13.57 27.50 12.62
C LYS A 286 14.13 27.83 14.02
N ASP A 287 14.68 29.04 14.14
CA ASP A 287 15.41 29.59 15.29
C ASP A 287 14.64 29.51 16.62
N GLY A 288 15.36 29.06 17.64
CA GLY A 288 14.96 29.03 19.04
C GLY A 288 16.05 28.36 19.85
N LEU A 289 17.08 29.13 20.21
CA LEU A 289 18.25 28.70 20.98
C LEU A 289 17.85 28.37 22.43
N ASN A 290 17.13 27.27 22.66
CA ASN A 290 16.84 26.76 24.00
C ASN A 290 17.18 25.27 24.05
N SER A 291 18.16 24.89 24.87
CA SER A 291 18.78 23.55 24.91
C SER A 291 17.81 22.39 25.19
N ASN A 292 16.69 22.63 25.90
CA ASN A 292 15.64 21.62 26.14
C ASN A 292 14.73 21.35 24.93
N THR A 293 14.97 21.98 23.77
CA THR A 293 14.16 21.81 22.54
C THR A 293 14.82 20.91 21.49
N LEU A 294 16.03 20.39 21.72
CA LEU A 294 16.77 19.62 20.73
C LEU A 294 16.10 18.28 20.39
N ASP A 295 15.71 17.51 21.41
CA ASP A 295 15.00 16.22 21.22
C ASP A 295 13.64 16.42 20.55
N ASN A 296 12.87 17.43 21.00
CA ASN A 296 11.59 17.81 20.39
C ASN A 296 11.74 18.19 18.90
N ASN A 297 12.85 18.82 18.53
CA ASN A 297 13.14 19.19 17.14
C ASN A 297 13.54 17.98 16.28
N ILE A 298 14.26 17.00 16.84
CA ILE A 298 14.61 15.75 16.17
C ILE A 298 13.34 14.93 15.92
N ASP A 299 12.47 14.77 16.92
CA ASP A 299 11.20 14.06 16.80
C ASP A 299 10.30 14.71 15.76
N ARG A 300 10.19 16.05 15.80
CA ARG A 300 9.41 16.80 14.81
C ARG A 300 9.96 16.64 13.41
N ARG A 301 11.29 16.69 13.22
CA ARG A 301 11.94 16.44 11.94
C ARG A 301 11.62 15.03 11.42
N GLN A 302 11.79 14.02 12.27
CA GLN A 302 11.52 12.63 11.91
C GLN A 302 10.05 12.43 11.54
N MET A 303 9.12 13.02 12.28
CA MET A 303 7.69 12.98 11.97
C MET A 303 7.34 13.62 10.62
N MET A 304 7.94 14.77 10.29
CA MET A 304 7.67 15.45 9.02
C MET A 304 8.29 14.72 7.82
N ILE A 305 9.51 14.19 7.96
CA ILE A 305 10.14 13.33 6.96
C ILE A 305 9.29 12.08 6.74
N ALA A 306 8.89 11.42 7.82
CA ALA A 306 8.04 10.25 7.74
C ALA A 306 6.69 10.59 7.07
N PHE A 307 6.10 11.75 7.35
CA PHE A 307 4.87 12.19 6.70
C PHE A 307 5.03 12.29 5.18
N ASP A 308 6.12 12.90 4.70
CA ASP A 308 6.45 12.96 3.28
C ASP A 308 6.57 11.56 2.67
N MET A 309 7.29 10.65 3.34
CA MET A 309 7.44 9.27 2.88
C MET A 309 6.10 8.53 2.80
N ARG A 310 5.16 8.80 3.71
CA ARG A 310 3.80 8.25 3.64
C ARG A 310 3.05 8.77 2.42
N CYS A 311 3.17 10.05 2.13
CA CYS A 311 2.61 10.63 0.90
C CYS A 311 3.22 10.01 -0.36
N VAL A 312 4.54 9.76 -0.39
CA VAL A 312 5.19 9.01 -1.47
C VAL A 312 4.58 7.61 -1.62
N GLY A 313 4.32 6.90 -0.51
CA GLY A 313 3.59 5.63 -0.52
C GLY A 313 2.20 5.73 -1.17
N PHE A 314 1.42 6.76 -0.86
CA PHE A 314 0.12 6.99 -1.50
C PHE A 314 0.21 7.28 -3.00
N MET A 315 1.24 8.02 -3.42
CA MET A 315 1.48 8.27 -4.84
C MET A 315 1.90 6.99 -5.56
N MET A 316 2.79 6.19 -4.96
CA MET A 316 3.18 4.88 -5.48
C MET A 316 1.95 3.98 -5.66
N ALA A 317 1.11 3.87 -4.63
CA ALA A 317 -0.11 3.06 -4.68
C ALA A 317 -1.00 3.46 -5.86
N LYS A 318 -1.23 4.76 -6.07
CA LYS A 318 -2.07 5.27 -7.16
C LYS A 318 -1.45 5.15 -8.55
N MET A 319 -0.12 5.23 -8.65
CA MET A 319 0.59 5.00 -9.92
C MET A 319 0.51 3.54 -10.36
N VAL A 320 0.57 2.61 -9.40
CA VAL A 320 0.55 1.17 -9.68
C VAL A 320 -0.87 0.64 -9.82
N LEU A 321 -1.76 1.01 -8.91
CA LEU A 321 -3.17 0.59 -8.84
C LEU A 321 -4.06 1.79 -9.19
N ARG A 322 -4.42 1.92 -10.46
CA ARG A 322 -5.19 3.06 -10.98
C ARG A 322 -6.58 3.15 -10.35
N GLU A 323 -7.13 2.05 -9.86
CA GLU A 323 -8.41 1.98 -9.15
C GLU A 323 -8.39 2.83 -7.87
N LEU A 324 -7.22 3.05 -7.27
CA LEU A 324 -7.05 3.96 -6.13
C LEU A 324 -7.15 5.44 -6.51
N MET A 325 -7.34 5.78 -7.79
CA MET A 325 -7.73 7.11 -8.22
C MET A 325 -9.22 7.39 -7.94
N ASP A 326 -10.05 6.35 -7.82
CA ASP A 326 -11.44 6.49 -7.38
C ASP A 326 -11.48 6.90 -5.89
N PRO A 327 -12.11 8.03 -5.54
CA PRO A 327 -12.20 8.48 -4.15
C PRO A 327 -12.89 7.48 -3.22
N VAL A 328 -13.82 6.65 -3.70
CA VAL A 328 -14.54 5.65 -2.90
C VAL A 328 -13.59 4.52 -2.48
N ILE A 329 -12.91 3.93 -3.46
CA ILE A 329 -11.93 2.85 -3.22
C ILE A 329 -10.77 3.38 -2.37
N PHE A 330 -10.28 4.58 -2.68
CA PHE A 330 -9.21 5.21 -1.89
C PHE A 330 -9.62 5.53 -0.46
N THR A 331 -10.90 5.78 -0.19
CA THR A 331 -11.39 5.99 1.18
C THR A 331 -11.40 4.70 1.98
N LYS A 332 -11.80 3.58 1.38
CA LYS A 332 -11.68 2.24 2.00
C LYS A 332 -10.22 1.90 2.31
N PHE A 333 -9.33 2.13 1.35
CA PHE A 333 -7.88 1.96 1.53
C PHE A 333 -7.31 2.81 2.67
N LYS A 334 -7.74 4.06 2.81
CA LYS A 334 -7.34 4.91 3.95
C LYS A 334 -7.92 4.44 5.28
N SER A 335 -9.15 3.92 5.29
CA SER A 335 -9.79 3.39 6.51
C SER A 335 -8.98 2.21 7.05
N PHE A 336 -8.62 1.28 6.17
CA PHE A 336 -7.77 0.14 6.50
C PHE A 336 -6.49 0.57 7.27
N LEU A 337 -5.79 1.60 6.79
CA LEU A 337 -4.58 2.10 7.46
C LEU A 337 -4.86 2.90 8.74
N LYS A 338 -6.04 3.52 8.88
CA LYS A 338 -6.42 4.30 10.08
C LYS A 338 -6.86 3.40 11.23
N GLU A 339 -7.45 2.26 10.92
CA GLU A 339 -7.85 1.23 11.89
C GLU A 339 -6.65 0.53 12.55
N GLY A 340 -5.42 0.85 12.11
CA GLY A 340 -4.19 0.31 12.68
C GLY A 340 -3.77 -1.03 12.09
N ASN A 341 -4.42 -1.47 11.00
CA ASN A 341 -4.02 -2.68 10.28
C ASN A 341 -2.59 -2.52 9.71
N ASP A 342 -1.84 -3.62 9.71
CA ASP A 342 -0.48 -3.64 9.18
C ASP A 342 -0.50 -3.47 7.65
N PRO A 343 0.22 -2.49 7.07
CA PRO A 343 0.29 -2.27 5.63
C PRO A 343 0.88 -3.44 4.84
N SER A 344 1.53 -4.40 5.51
CA SER A 344 1.98 -5.60 4.84
C SER A 344 0.76 -6.35 4.27
N CYS A 345 -0.37 -6.41 4.98
CA CYS A 345 -1.58 -7.13 4.57
C CYS A 345 -2.36 -6.44 3.43
N LEU A 346 -1.78 -5.44 2.78
CA LEU A 346 -2.41 -4.68 1.71
C LEU A 346 -2.77 -5.55 0.50
N ARG A 347 -1.95 -6.56 0.16
CA ARG A 347 -2.25 -7.48 -0.94
C ARG A 347 -3.54 -8.23 -0.66
N GLU A 348 -3.64 -8.86 0.50
CA GLU A 348 -4.78 -9.68 0.92
C GLU A 348 -6.06 -8.82 1.07
N PHE A 349 -5.93 -7.58 1.51
CA PHE A 349 -7.02 -6.62 1.58
C PHE A 349 -7.52 -6.16 0.20
N LEU A 350 -6.61 -5.90 -0.76
CA LEU A 350 -6.95 -5.31 -2.05
C LEU A 350 -7.42 -6.33 -3.08
N LEU A 351 -6.91 -7.56 -3.07
CA LEU A 351 -7.31 -8.63 -3.98
C LEU A 351 -8.84 -8.74 -4.18
N PRO A 352 -9.65 -8.97 -3.11
CA PRO A 352 -11.10 -9.12 -3.27
C PRO A 352 -11.82 -7.83 -3.67
N ILE A 353 -11.21 -6.66 -3.47
CA ILE A 353 -11.78 -5.36 -3.86
C ILE A 353 -11.56 -5.12 -5.36
N LEU A 354 -10.40 -5.52 -5.88
CA LEU A 354 -9.98 -5.27 -7.25
C LEU A 354 -10.45 -6.37 -8.22
N ASP A 355 -10.43 -7.64 -7.81
CA ASP A 355 -10.83 -8.78 -8.65
C ASP A 355 -12.33 -8.80 -8.97
N ARG A 356 -13.17 -8.17 -8.12
CA ARG A 356 -14.62 -8.03 -8.38
C ARG A 356 -14.95 -7.19 -9.61
N ASN A 357 -14.01 -6.34 -10.06
CA ASN A 357 -14.29 -5.31 -11.06
C ASN A 357 -13.78 -5.65 -12.46
N SER A 358 -13.02 -6.73 -12.66
CA SER A 358 -12.58 -7.13 -14.00
C SER A 358 -12.20 -8.62 -14.09
N PRO A 359 -12.62 -9.32 -15.17
CA PRO A 359 -12.22 -10.72 -15.42
C PRO A 359 -10.74 -10.87 -15.84
N SER A 360 -10.02 -9.77 -16.10
CA SER A 360 -8.59 -9.76 -16.39
C SER A 360 -7.75 -9.48 -15.14
N VAL A 361 -6.61 -10.17 -15.04
CA VAL A 361 -5.65 -9.99 -13.94
C VAL A 361 -5.15 -8.54 -13.94
N ASN A 362 -5.44 -7.81 -12.86
CA ASN A 362 -5.06 -6.41 -12.70
C ASN A 362 -3.54 -6.23 -12.89
N ALA A 363 -3.15 -5.42 -13.89
CA ALA A 363 -1.74 -5.16 -14.21
C ALA A 363 -0.96 -4.63 -13.00
N GLY A 364 -1.58 -3.80 -12.15
CA GLY A 364 -0.96 -3.26 -10.95
C GLY A 364 -0.61 -4.32 -9.90
N LEU A 365 -1.50 -5.32 -9.70
CA LEU A 365 -1.20 -6.46 -8.83
C LEU A 365 0.01 -7.26 -9.33
N GLN A 366 0.05 -7.54 -10.65
CA GLN A 366 1.18 -8.23 -11.27
C GLN A 366 2.50 -7.45 -11.10
N ILE A 367 2.47 -6.12 -11.19
CA ILE A 367 3.63 -5.25 -11.00
C ILE A 367 4.17 -5.40 -9.57
N LEU A 368 3.29 -5.41 -8.57
CA LEU A 368 3.69 -5.49 -7.15
C LEU A 368 4.16 -6.91 -6.76
N ASP A 369 3.61 -7.95 -7.38
CA ASP A 369 3.98 -9.36 -7.17
C ASP A 369 5.30 -9.77 -7.84
N ARG A 370 5.78 -8.99 -8.82
CA ARG A 370 7.09 -9.21 -9.45
C ARG A 370 8.23 -9.08 -8.46
N ASN A 371 9.37 -9.69 -8.81
CA ASN A 371 10.58 -9.72 -8.00
C ASN A 371 10.31 -10.19 -6.55
N TRP A 372 9.57 -11.30 -6.42
CA TRP A 372 9.19 -11.89 -5.13
C TRP A 372 8.39 -10.95 -4.22
N GLY A 373 7.50 -10.13 -4.80
CA GLY A 373 6.67 -9.21 -4.04
C GLY A 373 7.40 -7.97 -3.54
N ALA A 374 8.54 -7.59 -4.14
CA ALA A 374 9.31 -6.42 -3.69
C ALA A 374 8.50 -5.11 -3.78
N GLY A 375 7.56 -5.00 -4.72
CA GLY A 375 6.69 -3.82 -4.81
C GLY A 375 5.79 -3.67 -3.60
N TRP A 376 5.18 -4.78 -3.15
CA TRP A 376 4.39 -4.80 -1.93
C TRP A 376 5.22 -4.48 -0.68
N ASN A 377 6.46 -4.97 -0.61
CA ASN A 377 7.34 -4.67 0.52
C ASN A 377 7.67 -3.17 0.60
N LEU A 378 8.07 -2.55 -0.52
CA LEU A 378 8.34 -1.12 -0.53
C LEU A 378 7.09 -0.32 -0.14
N LEU A 379 5.94 -0.71 -0.67
CA LEU A 379 4.68 -0.04 -0.39
C LEU A 379 4.30 -0.14 1.10
N SER A 380 4.47 -1.31 1.72
CA SER A 380 4.18 -1.49 3.14
C SER A 380 5.11 -0.66 4.02
N LEU A 381 6.40 -0.60 3.67
CA LEU A 381 7.40 0.20 4.37
C LEU A 381 7.18 1.71 4.24
N LEU A 382 6.72 2.20 3.08
CA LEU A 382 6.33 3.59 2.88
C LEU A 382 5.07 3.96 3.66
N LEU A 383 4.13 3.01 3.81
CA LEU A 383 2.84 3.22 4.46
C LEU A 383 2.79 2.78 5.93
N ALA A 384 3.92 2.36 6.51
CA ALA A 384 4.04 1.94 7.91
C ALA A 384 3.28 2.89 8.85
N THR A 385 2.46 2.33 9.75
CA THR A 385 1.61 3.09 10.68
C THR A 385 2.46 3.97 11.60
N ASN A 386 3.50 3.38 12.19
CA ASN A 386 4.48 4.06 13.03
C ASN A 386 5.50 4.85 12.18
N ALA A 387 5.66 6.14 12.50
CA ALA A 387 6.61 7.01 11.80
C ALA A 387 8.06 6.52 11.89
N SER A 388 8.46 5.94 13.02
CA SER A 388 9.81 5.42 13.25
C SER A 388 10.15 4.15 12.47
N ARG A 389 9.14 3.37 12.08
CA ARG A 389 9.30 2.15 11.25
C ARG A 389 9.22 2.44 9.75
N ARG A 390 8.90 3.68 9.37
CA ARG A 390 8.73 4.07 7.99
C ARG A 390 10.09 4.22 7.32
N ILE A 391 10.22 3.68 6.11
CA ILE A 391 11.48 3.72 5.36
C ILE A 391 11.90 5.15 5.05
N SER A 392 13.21 5.43 5.15
CA SER A 392 13.77 6.71 4.76
C SER A 392 13.83 6.87 3.23
N CYS A 393 14.01 8.10 2.74
CA CYS A 393 14.20 8.35 1.30
C CYS A 393 15.42 7.59 0.73
N LEU A 394 16.53 7.61 1.48
CA LEU A 394 17.79 6.98 1.06
C LEU A 394 17.64 5.46 0.97
N ASP A 395 16.99 4.84 1.96
CA ASP A 395 16.77 3.40 1.99
C ASP A 395 15.76 2.97 0.91
N ALA A 396 14.73 3.79 0.67
CA ALA A 396 13.77 3.56 -0.42
C ALA A 396 14.46 3.55 -1.79
N LEU A 397 15.40 4.46 -2.05
CA LEU A 397 16.18 4.49 -3.29
C LEU A 397 17.05 3.25 -3.50
N ARG A 398 17.44 2.57 -2.42
CA ARG A 398 18.21 1.31 -2.43
C ARG A 398 17.32 0.07 -2.43
N HIS A 399 16.00 0.24 -2.42
CA HIS A 399 15.08 -0.88 -2.32
C HIS A 399 15.09 -1.73 -3.62
N PRO A 400 15.11 -3.07 -3.53
CA PRO A 400 15.17 -3.96 -4.71
C PRO A 400 14.07 -3.73 -5.76
N PHE A 401 12.92 -3.20 -5.35
CA PHE A 401 11.86 -2.80 -6.27
C PHE A 401 12.31 -1.71 -7.27
N LEU A 402 13.13 -0.74 -6.85
CA LEU A 402 13.58 0.39 -7.67
C LEU A 402 14.91 0.15 -8.39
N CYS A 403 15.73 -0.78 -7.90
CA CYS A 403 17.03 -1.08 -8.49
C CYS A 403 16.98 -2.13 -9.61
N GLY A 404 15.86 -2.84 -9.76
CA GLY A 404 15.69 -3.88 -10.78
C GLY A 404 16.60 -5.10 -10.54
N PRO A 405 16.50 -6.14 -11.38
CA PRO A 405 17.22 -7.40 -11.19
C PRO A 405 18.74 -7.29 -11.42
N ARG A 406 19.21 -6.34 -12.26
CA ARG A 406 20.65 -6.18 -12.53
C ARG A 406 21.43 -5.67 -11.32
N TRP A 407 20.82 -4.79 -10.54
CA TRP A 407 21.49 -4.17 -9.42
C TRP A 407 21.36 -5.11 -8.23
N ARG A 408 22.42 -5.88 -7.98
CA ARG A 408 22.51 -6.76 -6.81
C ARG A 408 22.73 -5.93 -5.55
N VAL A 409 21.67 -5.32 -5.05
CA VAL A 409 21.64 -4.84 -3.67
C VAL A 409 21.73 -6.06 -2.78
N VAL A 410 22.67 -6.08 -1.84
CA VAL A 410 22.74 -7.17 -0.84
C VAL A 410 21.42 -7.14 -0.08
N PRO A 411 20.54 -8.15 -0.27
CA PRO A 411 19.23 -8.12 0.33
C PRO A 411 19.38 -8.30 1.84
N SER A 412 18.65 -7.50 2.63
CA SER A 412 18.52 -7.74 4.07
C SER A 412 17.84 -9.10 4.33
N MET A 413 17.98 -9.62 5.54
CA MET A 413 17.29 -10.86 5.90
C MET A 413 15.77 -10.73 5.78
N ASP A 414 15.23 -9.55 6.10
CA ASP A 414 13.80 -9.26 6.05
C ASP A 414 13.24 -9.32 4.63
N ILE A 415 13.96 -8.79 3.64
CA ILE A 415 13.50 -8.87 2.24
C ILE A 415 13.60 -10.29 1.68
N ILE A 416 14.57 -11.09 2.14
CA ILE A 416 14.65 -12.52 1.75
C ILE A 416 13.44 -13.26 2.32
N ARG A 417 13.15 -13.09 3.61
CA ARG A 417 11.97 -13.69 4.27
C ARG A 417 10.68 -13.27 3.59
N TRP A 418 10.54 -11.97 3.29
CA TRP A 418 9.41 -11.44 2.54
C TRP A 418 9.27 -12.11 1.17
N GLY A 419 10.38 -12.25 0.44
CA GLY A 419 10.39 -12.86 -0.89
C GLY A 419 9.99 -14.34 -0.88
N LEU A 420 10.49 -15.09 0.10
CA LEU A 420 10.11 -16.49 0.31
C LEU A 420 8.61 -16.60 0.61
N GLY A 421 8.11 -15.78 1.55
CA GLY A 421 6.70 -15.78 1.94
C GLY A 421 5.76 -15.41 0.78
N SER A 422 6.06 -14.31 0.08
CA SER A 422 5.27 -13.86 -1.07
C SER A 422 5.25 -14.91 -2.19
N THR A 423 6.37 -15.61 -2.42
CA THR A 423 6.43 -16.69 -3.42
C THR A 423 5.64 -17.91 -2.97
N ALA A 424 5.68 -18.27 -1.68
CA ALA A 424 4.91 -19.38 -1.12
C ALA A 424 3.40 -19.15 -1.24
N VAL A 425 2.92 -17.95 -0.92
CA VAL A 425 1.51 -17.54 -1.09
C VAL A 425 1.11 -17.67 -2.56
N ARG A 426 1.90 -17.13 -3.48
CA ARG A 426 1.60 -17.18 -4.91
C ARG A 426 1.57 -18.62 -5.46
N ILE A 427 2.50 -19.48 -5.04
CA ILE A 427 2.48 -20.90 -5.41
C ILE A 427 1.19 -21.57 -4.94
N SER A 428 0.73 -21.23 -3.73
CA SER A 428 -0.45 -21.83 -3.12
C SER A 428 -1.75 -21.37 -3.78
N GLU A 429 -1.84 -20.11 -4.22
CA GLU A 429 -3.04 -19.53 -4.83
C GLU A 429 -3.14 -19.76 -6.35
N GLU A 430 -2.03 -19.63 -7.10
CA GLU A 430 -2.07 -19.63 -8.57
C GLU A 430 -1.80 -21.00 -9.20
N TYR A 431 -1.07 -21.90 -8.52
CA TYR A 431 -0.57 -23.13 -9.14
C TYR A 431 -1.31 -24.36 -8.66
N ILE A 432 -2.04 -24.98 -9.59
CA ILE A 432 -2.61 -26.31 -9.40
C ILE A 432 -1.45 -27.31 -9.18
N TYR A 433 -1.40 -27.82 -7.96
CA TYR A 433 -0.38 -28.65 -7.32
C TYR A 433 0.17 -29.86 -8.13
N ARG A 434 1.13 -29.65 -9.05
CA ARG A 434 1.99 -30.76 -9.52
C ARG A 434 3.15 -31.01 -8.52
N HIS A 435 3.76 -32.19 -8.61
CA HIS A 435 4.84 -32.63 -7.72
C HIS A 435 6.01 -31.62 -7.59
N PRO A 436 6.48 -30.95 -8.68
CA PRO A 436 7.55 -29.97 -8.59
C PRO A 436 7.19 -28.73 -7.75
N GLN A 437 5.96 -28.21 -7.87
CA GLN A 437 5.53 -27.05 -7.08
C GLN A 437 5.43 -27.40 -5.59
N ARG A 438 4.94 -28.59 -5.24
CA ARG A 438 4.87 -29.05 -3.85
C ARG A 438 6.27 -29.15 -3.23
N SER A 439 7.22 -29.71 -3.97
CA SER A 439 8.61 -29.84 -3.52
C SER A 439 9.25 -28.47 -3.30
N ARG A 440 8.97 -27.51 -4.19
CA ARG A 440 9.46 -26.13 -4.08
C ARG A 440 8.83 -25.38 -2.89
N LEU A 441 7.53 -25.58 -2.65
CA LEU A 441 6.83 -24.96 -1.53
C LEU A 441 7.34 -25.51 -0.18
N ALA A 442 7.54 -26.83 -0.08
CA ALA A 442 8.15 -27.46 1.09
C ALA A 442 9.55 -26.87 1.37
N TYR A 443 10.38 -26.74 0.34
CA TYR A 443 11.70 -26.11 0.46
C TYR A 443 11.62 -24.65 0.94
N PHE A 444 10.67 -23.86 0.44
CA PHE A 444 10.51 -22.48 0.91
C PHE A 444 10.04 -22.41 2.37
N ILE A 445 9.15 -23.32 2.79
CA ILE A 445 8.73 -23.42 4.19
C ILE A 445 9.92 -23.72 5.09
N GLU A 446 10.74 -24.71 4.74
CA GLU A 446 11.96 -25.05 5.48
C GLU A 446 12.92 -23.86 5.58
N LEU A 447 13.15 -23.15 4.47
CA LEU A 447 13.99 -21.94 4.49
C LEU A 447 13.41 -20.85 5.40
N MET A 448 12.11 -20.58 5.36
CA MET A 448 11.48 -19.59 6.23
C MET A 448 11.62 -19.95 7.71
N GLU A 449 11.53 -21.24 8.05
CA GLU A 449 11.74 -21.77 9.39
C GLU A 449 13.18 -21.57 9.88
N VAL A 450 14.18 -21.86 9.02
CA VAL A 450 15.59 -21.62 9.33
C VAL A 450 15.88 -20.14 9.54
N LEU A 451 15.23 -19.27 8.76
CA LEU A 451 15.40 -17.82 8.86
C LEU A 451 14.52 -17.18 9.95
N ASN A 452 13.88 -17.95 10.83
CA ASN A 452 12.99 -17.43 11.87
C ASN A 452 13.71 -16.57 12.91
N SER A 453 13.42 -15.26 12.92
CA SER A 453 13.94 -14.29 13.88
C SER A 453 13.23 -14.34 15.25
N HIS A 454 12.04 -14.94 15.33
CA HIS A 454 11.16 -14.90 16.50
C HIS A 454 10.93 -16.28 17.11
N SER A 455 11.99 -16.93 17.56
CA SER A 455 11.90 -18.26 18.19
C SER A 455 11.25 -18.23 19.58
N LYS A 456 11.35 -17.12 20.32
CA LYS A 456 10.92 -17.06 21.73
C LYS A 456 9.39 -17.14 21.90
N PRO A 457 8.86 -17.94 22.85
CA PRO A 457 7.42 -18.06 23.11
C PRO A 457 6.72 -16.74 23.47
N LYS A 458 7.42 -15.78 24.09
CA LYS A 458 6.84 -14.45 24.42
C LYS A 458 6.36 -13.70 23.17
N ASN A 459 7.03 -13.91 22.02
CA ASN A 459 6.65 -13.27 20.77
C ASN A 459 5.32 -13.84 20.24
N TRP A 460 4.99 -15.10 20.54
CA TRP A 460 3.74 -15.72 20.08
C TRP A 460 2.50 -15.03 20.65
N LEU A 461 2.57 -14.57 21.90
CA LEU A 461 1.47 -13.85 22.54
C LEU A 461 1.14 -12.51 21.84
N GLU A 462 2.14 -11.91 21.19
CA GLU A 462 1.97 -10.65 20.46
C GLU A 462 1.61 -10.89 18.98
N LEU A 463 2.15 -11.95 18.38
CA LEU A 463 2.11 -12.15 16.92
C LEU A 463 0.97 -13.04 16.44
N LEU A 464 0.51 -14.01 17.27
CA LEU A 464 -0.53 -14.97 16.92
C LEU A 464 -1.96 -14.35 16.90
N PRO A 465 -2.34 -13.39 17.77
CA PRO A 465 -3.70 -12.84 17.77
C PRO A 465 -4.10 -12.22 16.43
N GLY A 466 -5.31 -12.55 15.98
CA GLY A 466 -5.86 -12.10 14.70
C GLY A 466 -6.64 -13.20 13.99
N LYS A 467 -7.18 -12.85 12.82
CA LYS A 467 -7.88 -13.78 11.94
C LYS A 467 -6.97 -14.21 10.80
N TRP A 468 -6.83 -15.51 10.62
CA TRP A 468 -5.91 -16.13 9.69
C TRP A 468 -6.65 -17.08 8.75
N ARG A 469 -6.50 -16.93 7.44
CA ARG A 469 -7.04 -17.81 6.41
C ARG A 469 -6.03 -18.92 6.10
N LEU A 470 -6.47 -20.16 6.14
CA LEU A 470 -5.64 -21.30 5.72
C LEU A 470 -5.51 -21.32 4.19
N LEU A 471 -4.28 -21.25 3.68
CA LEU A 471 -4.00 -21.34 2.24
C LEU A 471 -3.53 -22.73 1.81
N TYR A 472 -2.71 -23.38 2.63
CA TYR A 472 -2.08 -24.64 2.24
C TYR A 472 -1.77 -25.52 3.46
N CYS A 473 -1.80 -26.84 3.25
CA CYS A 473 -1.34 -27.83 4.21
C CYS A 473 -0.48 -28.88 3.50
N THR A 474 0.72 -29.17 4.00
CA THR A 474 1.52 -30.28 3.47
C THR A 474 0.95 -31.61 3.93
N GLY A 475 0.90 -32.62 3.05
CA GLY A 475 0.45 -33.97 3.40
C GLY A 475 -1.05 -34.21 3.21
N LYS A 476 -1.85 -33.17 2.96
CA LYS A 476 -3.24 -33.28 2.51
C LYS A 476 -3.57 -32.22 1.47
N HIS A 477 -4.35 -32.59 0.46
CA HIS A 477 -4.89 -31.64 -0.51
C HIS A 477 -6.23 -31.10 -0.01
N ILE A 478 -6.29 -29.79 0.21
CA ILE A 478 -7.54 -29.09 0.54
C ILE A 478 -8.28 -28.83 -0.78
N GLY A 479 -9.53 -29.28 -0.89
CA GLY A 479 -10.46 -28.89 -1.96
C GLY A 479 -10.29 -29.54 -3.34
N LEU A 480 -9.21 -30.28 -3.63
CA LEU A 480 -9.04 -31.02 -4.88
C LEU A 480 -8.74 -32.49 -4.59
N THR A 481 -9.80 -33.29 -4.53
CA THR A 481 -9.66 -34.75 -4.50
C THR A 481 -10.32 -35.34 -5.74
N LEU A 482 -9.63 -36.27 -6.42
CA LEU A 482 -10.23 -37.10 -7.48
C LEU A 482 -11.20 -38.15 -6.91
N ARG A 483 -11.45 -38.09 -5.60
CA ARG A 483 -12.28 -39.04 -4.88
C ARG A 483 -13.75 -38.80 -5.24
N GLN A 484 -14.53 -39.87 -5.24
CA GLN A 484 -15.97 -39.81 -5.42
C GLN A 484 -16.64 -40.16 -4.08
N PRO A 485 -16.71 -39.21 -3.13
CA PRO A 485 -17.39 -39.46 -1.86
C PRO A 485 -18.90 -39.56 -2.05
N PRO A 486 -19.62 -40.21 -1.11
CA PRO A 486 -21.09 -40.29 -1.14
C PRO A 486 -21.74 -38.91 -1.09
N VAL A 487 -21.15 -37.98 -0.32
CA VAL A 487 -21.52 -36.56 -0.28
C VAL A 487 -20.33 -35.72 -0.69
N ARG A 488 -20.50 -34.90 -1.74
CA ARG A 488 -19.42 -34.03 -2.24
C ARG A 488 -19.47 -32.68 -1.54
N VAL A 489 -18.40 -32.37 -0.84
CA VAL A 489 -18.25 -31.10 -0.14
C VAL A 489 -17.15 -30.29 -0.80
N LEU A 490 -17.49 -29.07 -1.22
CA LEU A 490 -16.54 -28.06 -1.65
C LEU A 490 -16.20 -27.18 -0.45
N ILE A 491 -14.95 -27.24 0.02
CA ILE A 491 -14.46 -26.37 1.08
C ILE A 491 -14.26 -24.95 0.53
N GLY A 492 -14.87 -23.98 1.20
CA GLY A 492 -14.70 -22.55 0.95
C GLY A 492 -13.52 -21.99 1.75
N ASP A 493 -13.68 -20.78 2.27
CA ASP A 493 -12.66 -20.21 3.14
C ASP A 493 -12.69 -20.87 4.52
N VAL A 494 -11.49 -21.18 5.00
CA VAL A 494 -11.24 -21.69 6.33
C VAL A 494 -10.43 -20.67 7.12
N HIS A 495 -11.01 -20.18 8.21
CA HIS A 495 -10.43 -19.14 9.05
C HIS A 495 -10.11 -19.65 10.45
N LEU A 496 -9.03 -19.12 10.99
CA LEU A 496 -8.48 -19.35 12.31
C LEU A 496 -8.49 -18.00 13.03
N THR A 497 -9.42 -17.79 13.95
CA THR A 497 -9.47 -16.57 14.76
C THR A 497 -8.87 -16.87 16.12
N VAL A 498 -7.78 -16.16 16.44
CA VAL A 498 -7.16 -16.26 17.76
C VAL A 498 -7.30 -14.93 18.47
N SER A 499 -7.89 -14.95 19.65
CA SER A 499 -8.04 -13.77 20.50
C SER A 499 -7.47 -14.00 21.89
N ARG A 500 -7.02 -12.91 22.51
CA ARG A 500 -6.45 -12.94 23.85
C ARG A 500 -7.57 -12.68 24.86
N THR A 501 -7.70 -13.56 25.86
CA THR A 501 -8.75 -13.40 26.88
C THR A 501 -8.41 -12.32 27.90
N SER A 502 -7.12 -12.07 28.17
CA SER A 502 -6.65 -10.89 28.91
C SER A 502 -5.19 -10.55 28.58
N GLN A 503 -4.77 -9.29 28.77
CA GLN A 503 -3.37 -8.87 28.50
C GLN A 503 -2.35 -9.56 29.42
N LEU A 504 -2.76 -10.01 30.61
CA LEU A 504 -1.90 -10.60 31.63
C LEU A 504 -1.87 -12.14 31.59
N ASN A 505 -2.88 -12.79 31.00
CA ASN A 505 -2.94 -14.25 30.93
C ASN A 505 -2.31 -14.79 29.63
N THR A 506 -1.73 -15.98 29.75
CA THR A 506 -1.26 -16.81 28.63
C THR A 506 -2.40 -17.58 27.94
N ASN A 507 -3.64 -17.33 28.37
CA ASN A 507 -4.82 -18.01 27.85
C ASN A 507 -5.31 -17.33 26.57
N LEU A 508 -5.41 -18.11 25.51
CA LEU A 508 -5.89 -17.70 24.20
C LEU A 508 -7.21 -18.41 23.92
N SER A 509 -8.18 -17.67 23.39
CA SER A 509 -9.39 -18.25 22.84
C SER A 509 -9.23 -18.41 21.34
N PHE A 510 -9.80 -19.49 20.84
CA PHE A 510 -9.68 -19.91 19.47
C PHE A 510 -11.06 -20.17 18.88
N ALA A 511 -11.27 -19.71 17.65
CA ALA A 511 -12.42 -20.03 16.84
C ALA A 511 -11.97 -20.39 15.41
N SER A 512 -12.21 -21.63 15.01
CA SER A 512 -12.02 -22.08 13.63
C SER A 512 -13.35 -22.02 12.90
N ASP A 513 -13.44 -21.17 11.87
CA ASP A 513 -14.63 -20.99 11.02
C ASP A 513 -14.38 -21.63 9.66
N ILE A 514 -15.09 -22.71 9.36
CA ILE A 514 -15.00 -23.47 8.12
C ILE A 514 -16.29 -23.24 7.33
N SER A 515 -16.18 -22.59 6.16
CA SER A 515 -17.29 -22.49 5.21
C SER A 515 -17.19 -23.58 4.15
N PHE A 516 -18.33 -24.13 3.74
CA PHE A 516 -18.37 -25.17 2.71
C PHE A 516 -19.70 -25.18 1.97
N THR A 517 -19.73 -25.81 0.80
CA THR A 517 -20.92 -26.01 -0.02
C THR A 517 -21.07 -27.49 -0.34
N VAL A 518 -22.23 -28.06 -0.05
CA VAL A 518 -22.59 -29.44 -0.35
C VAL A 518 -23.19 -29.50 -1.75
N MET A 519 -22.52 -30.19 -2.67
CA MET A 519 -22.95 -30.32 -4.06
C MET A 519 -23.88 -31.53 -4.21
N MET A 520 -25.11 -31.28 -4.65
CA MET A 520 -26.17 -32.29 -4.76
C MET A 520 -26.34 -32.85 -6.19
N GLY A 521 -25.70 -32.24 -7.20
CA GLY A 521 -25.84 -32.59 -8.62
C GLY A 521 -24.77 -33.55 -9.16
N GLN A 522 -25.13 -34.35 -10.17
CA GLN A 522 -24.19 -35.22 -10.90
C GLN A 522 -23.29 -34.43 -11.87
N SER A 523 -23.69 -33.22 -12.29
CA SER A 523 -22.96 -32.26 -13.14
C SER A 523 -21.91 -31.42 -12.40
N TRP A 524 -21.53 -31.82 -11.18
CA TRP A 524 -20.64 -31.06 -10.28
C TRP A 524 -19.29 -30.57 -10.87
N PRO A 525 -18.67 -31.21 -11.90
CA PRO A 525 -17.44 -30.65 -12.49
C PRO A 525 -17.67 -29.31 -13.21
N HIS A 526 -18.91 -29.05 -13.64
CA HIS A 526 -19.31 -27.84 -14.35
C HIS A 526 -20.24 -26.95 -13.52
N GLU A 527 -20.95 -27.53 -12.56
CA GLU A 527 -21.93 -26.84 -11.73
C GLU A 527 -21.59 -26.98 -10.24
N LYS A 528 -21.02 -25.91 -9.66
CA LYS A 528 -20.60 -25.87 -8.24
C LYS A 528 -21.71 -25.34 -7.31
N THR A 529 -22.95 -25.38 -7.77
CA THR A 529 -24.11 -24.95 -6.98
C THR A 529 -24.43 -26.01 -5.93
N GLY A 530 -24.95 -25.58 -4.79
CA GLY A 530 -25.20 -26.49 -3.68
C GLY A 530 -25.71 -25.78 -2.44
N VAL A 531 -25.89 -26.55 -1.38
CA VAL A 531 -26.38 -26.06 -0.10
C VAL A 531 -25.19 -25.58 0.73
N ASN A 532 -25.25 -24.35 1.21
CA ASN A 532 -24.17 -23.79 2.04
C ASN A 532 -24.23 -24.34 3.46
N GLY A 533 -23.06 -24.61 4.02
CA GLY A 533 -22.89 -25.00 5.41
C GLY A 533 -21.75 -24.22 6.07
N LYS A 534 -21.81 -24.13 7.40
CA LYS A 534 -20.78 -23.51 8.23
C LYS A 534 -20.50 -24.41 9.43
N LEU A 535 -19.23 -24.70 9.65
CA LEU A 535 -18.74 -25.42 10.82
C LEU A 535 -17.88 -24.46 11.66
N GLN A 536 -18.17 -24.36 12.95
CA GLN A 536 -17.41 -23.56 13.90
C GLN A 536 -16.84 -24.46 14.99
N VAL A 537 -15.58 -24.23 15.34
CA VAL A 537 -14.91 -24.94 16.44
C VAL A 537 -14.33 -23.91 17.40
N ASN A 538 -14.82 -23.90 18.63
CA ASN A 538 -14.38 -22.99 19.68
C ASN A 538 -13.65 -23.76 20.78
N SER A 539 -12.53 -23.23 21.26
CA SER A 539 -11.84 -23.80 22.43
C SER A 539 -10.93 -22.77 23.10
N LEU A 540 -10.61 -23.01 24.38
CA LEU A 540 -9.70 -22.21 25.18
C LEU A 540 -8.38 -22.97 25.37
N PHE A 541 -7.26 -22.26 25.27
CA PHE A 541 -5.94 -22.86 25.36
C PHE A 541 -5.01 -22.04 26.24
N GLY A 542 -4.17 -22.73 27.02
CA GLY A 542 -3.04 -22.12 27.72
C GLY A 542 -1.74 -22.22 26.91
N LEU A 543 -1.01 -21.12 26.77
CA LEU A 543 0.32 -21.10 26.15
C LEU A 543 1.40 -21.48 27.18
N ALA A 544 2.06 -22.63 27.00
CA ALA A 544 3.21 -23.04 27.82
C ALA A 544 4.51 -23.08 27.00
N ALA A 545 5.65 -22.82 27.63
CA ALA A 545 6.95 -22.99 26.98
C ALA A 545 7.29 -24.49 26.86
N GLY A 546 7.59 -24.94 25.66
CA GLY A 546 8.06 -26.28 25.32
C GLY A 546 9.39 -26.24 24.55
N ARG A 547 10.06 -27.38 24.47
CA ARG A 547 11.26 -27.57 23.63
C ARG A 547 10.99 -28.72 22.66
N ARG A 548 11.17 -28.49 21.36
CA ARG A 548 11.25 -29.58 20.38
C ARG A 548 12.70 -30.00 20.26
N LEU A 549 13.02 -31.18 20.75
CA LEU A 549 14.25 -31.87 20.34
C LEU A 549 14.02 -32.30 18.88
N TYR A 550 14.99 -32.05 17.99
CA TYR A 550 15.06 -32.85 16.77
C TYR A 550 15.17 -34.30 17.24
N ILE A 551 14.34 -35.20 16.69
CA ILE A 551 14.41 -36.61 17.02
C ILE A 551 15.84 -37.04 16.72
N LYS A 552 16.67 -37.20 17.75
CA LYS A 552 17.79 -38.13 17.67
C LYS A 552 17.11 -39.48 17.67
N GLU A 553 17.32 -40.26 16.61
CA GLU A 553 16.96 -41.67 16.62
C GLU A 553 17.49 -42.26 17.92
N GLU A 554 16.58 -42.66 18.81
CA GLU A 554 16.93 -43.61 19.85
C GLU A 554 17.41 -44.85 19.12
N GLU A 555 18.58 -45.34 19.49
CA GLU A 555 19.13 -46.64 19.10
C GLU A 555 18.12 -47.73 19.49
N THR A 556 17.11 -47.92 18.66
CA THR A 556 16.10 -48.96 18.81
C THR A 556 16.26 -49.88 17.63
N THR A 557 16.98 -50.96 17.89
CA THR A 557 16.99 -52.18 17.10
C THR A 557 15.54 -52.59 16.78
N GLY A 558 15.05 -52.24 15.59
CA GLY A 558 13.68 -52.58 15.18
C GLY A 558 13.42 -52.16 13.74
N LYS A 559 13.44 -53.16 12.83
CA LYS A 559 13.24 -53.02 11.39
C LYS A 559 11.91 -52.33 11.04
N PHE A 560 11.95 -51.04 10.70
CA PHE A 560 11.02 -50.41 9.75
C PHE A 560 11.79 -49.36 8.93
N SER A 561 11.71 -49.49 7.61
CA SER A 561 12.47 -48.69 6.64
C SER A 561 12.10 -47.20 6.69
N SER A 562 13.01 -46.38 7.21
CA SER A 562 12.94 -44.93 7.27
C SER A 562 13.38 -44.29 5.94
N GLY A 563 12.61 -43.30 5.47
CA GLY A 563 13.02 -42.37 4.41
C GLY A 563 14.13 -41.42 4.91
N PRO A 564 14.81 -40.69 4.01
CA PRO A 564 16.08 -40.03 4.32
C PRO A 564 15.94 -38.91 5.37
N SER A 565 16.93 -38.85 6.26
CA SER A 565 17.03 -37.95 7.40
C SER A 565 16.86 -36.47 7.03
N THR A 566 15.95 -35.78 7.73
CA THR A 566 15.63 -34.36 7.44
C THR A 566 16.79 -33.43 7.83
N GLN A 567 17.62 -33.82 8.79
CA GLN A 567 18.71 -32.98 9.31
C GLN A 567 19.98 -33.05 8.44
N ASP A 568 20.38 -34.25 7.99
CA ASP A 568 21.53 -34.40 7.09
C ASP A 568 21.21 -33.89 5.69
N SER A 569 19.97 -34.03 5.23
CA SER A 569 19.54 -33.45 3.95
C SER A 569 19.49 -31.92 3.98
N LEU A 570 19.16 -31.29 5.12
CA LEU A 570 19.24 -29.83 5.30
C LEU A 570 20.69 -29.34 5.33
N ALA A 571 21.56 -30.02 6.07
CA ALA A 571 22.99 -29.70 6.10
C ALA A 571 23.65 -29.88 4.73
N GLN A 572 23.36 -30.97 4.01
CA GLN A 572 23.83 -31.19 2.64
C GLN A 572 23.27 -30.13 1.68
N LYS A 573 21.96 -29.86 1.66
CA LYS A 573 21.35 -28.88 0.74
C LYS A 573 21.85 -27.45 0.98
N LEU A 574 22.05 -27.06 2.24
CA LEU A 574 22.60 -25.75 2.59
C LEU A 574 24.11 -25.66 2.38
N SER A 575 24.84 -26.77 2.42
CA SER A 575 26.27 -26.83 2.10
C SER A 575 26.59 -26.69 0.61
N VAL A 576 25.66 -27.09 -0.27
CA VAL A 576 25.81 -27.08 -1.74
C VAL A 576 25.64 -25.69 -2.35
N MET A 577 25.00 -24.74 -1.66
CA MET A 577 24.84 -23.36 -2.15
C MET A 577 25.59 -22.33 -1.29
N ARG A 578 25.90 -21.17 -1.89
CA ARG A 578 26.62 -19.99 -1.35
C ARG A 578 25.93 -19.30 -0.13
N TRP A 579 25.26 -20.02 0.76
CA TRP A 579 24.53 -19.46 1.91
C TRP A 579 25.31 -19.45 3.22
N ARG A 580 26.52 -20.06 3.29
CA ARG A 580 27.38 -20.05 4.49
C ARG A 580 27.68 -18.64 5.06
N LYS A 581 27.62 -17.59 4.23
CA LYS A 581 27.86 -16.19 4.65
C LYS A 581 26.59 -15.44 5.10
N ALA A 582 25.40 -15.98 4.84
CA ALA A 582 24.13 -15.28 5.07
C ALA A 582 23.34 -15.85 6.26
N VAL A 583 23.64 -17.08 6.68
CA VAL A 583 22.98 -17.72 7.83
C VAL A 583 23.68 -17.25 9.12
N PRO A 584 22.96 -16.72 10.12
CA PRO A 584 23.57 -16.18 11.36
C PRO A 584 24.07 -17.26 12.33
N PHE A 585 24.00 -18.54 11.94
CA PHE A 585 24.29 -19.67 12.81
C PHE A 585 25.60 -20.36 12.39
N LYS A 586 26.55 -20.44 13.32
CA LYS A 586 27.74 -21.30 13.20
C LYS A 586 27.38 -22.80 13.36
N GLU A 587 26.29 -23.09 14.07
CA GLU A 587 25.70 -24.41 14.29
C GLU A 587 24.17 -24.33 14.26
N PHE A 588 23.50 -25.31 13.65
CA PHE A 588 22.03 -25.38 13.66
C PHE A 588 21.52 -25.52 15.11
N PRO A 589 20.44 -24.80 15.50
CA PRO A 589 19.88 -24.94 16.83
C PRO A 589 19.42 -26.39 17.07
N THR A 590 19.87 -27.00 18.17
CA THR A 590 19.56 -28.39 18.55
C THR A 590 18.11 -28.60 19.00
N SER A 591 17.37 -27.51 19.21
CA SER A 591 15.95 -27.52 19.52
C SER A 591 15.27 -26.21 19.14
N LEU A 592 14.01 -26.27 18.70
CA LEU A 592 13.16 -25.08 18.55
C LEU A 592 12.37 -24.90 19.84
N SER A 593 12.34 -23.68 20.37
CA SER A 593 11.39 -23.32 21.42
C SER A 593 9.98 -23.39 20.84
N VAL A 594 9.18 -24.27 21.44
CA VAL A 594 7.82 -24.58 21.05
C VAL A 594 6.89 -23.90 22.03
N ALA A 595 5.76 -23.38 21.57
CA ALA A 595 4.65 -23.11 22.45
C ALA A 595 3.77 -24.37 22.51
N LYS A 596 3.66 -24.99 23.69
CA LYS A 596 2.72 -26.09 23.92
C LYS A 596 1.36 -25.49 24.22
N LEU A 597 0.36 -25.83 23.41
CA LEU A 597 -1.03 -25.46 23.63
C LEU A 597 -1.74 -26.62 24.32
N ILE A 598 -2.25 -26.38 25.52
CA ILE A 598 -3.04 -27.37 26.27
C ILE A 598 -4.52 -27.01 26.03
N SER A 599 -5.26 -27.91 25.40
CA SER A 599 -6.68 -27.73 25.08
C SER A 599 -7.56 -27.95 26.30
N SER A 600 -8.55 -27.08 26.51
CA SER A 600 -9.74 -27.39 27.30
C SER A 600 -10.79 -28.08 26.43
N ASP A 601 -12.05 -28.11 26.90
CA ASP A 601 -13.21 -28.55 26.12
C ASP A 601 -13.23 -27.88 24.72
N ILE A 602 -13.59 -28.69 23.72
CA ILE A 602 -13.71 -28.27 22.32
C ILE A 602 -15.20 -28.31 21.97
N GLU A 603 -15.77 -27.13 21.71
CA GLU A 603 -17.14 -27.00 21.25
C GLU A 603 -17.13 -27.02 19.71
N VAL A 604 -17.93 -27.91 19.11
CA VAL A 604 -18.07 -28.01 17.65
C VAL A 604 -19.53 -27.81 17.29
N THR A 605 -19.82 -26.80 16.48
CA THR A 605 -21.17 -26.50 16.00
C THR A 605 -21.20 -26.50 14.47
N MET A 606 -22.17 -27.20 13.87
CA MET A 606 -22.34 -27.27 12.43
C MET A 606 -23.74 -26.82 12.04
N ASN A 607 -23.82 -25.86 11.12
CA ASN A 607 -25.04 -25.35 10.54
C ASN A 607 -25.09 -25.76 9.06
N LEU A 608 -26.20 -26.36 8.64
CA LEU A 608 -26.48 -26.74 7.26
C LEU A 608 -27.75 -26.02 6.80
N GLY A 609 -27.76 -25.52 5.56
CA GLY A 609 -28.97 -24.96 4.96
C GLY A 609 -30.02 -26.03 4.62
N GLU A 610 -31.27 -25.60 4.44
CA GLU A 610 -32.34 -26.45 3.93
C GLU A 610 -32.04 -26.91 2.48
N PRO A 611 -32.38 -28.16 2.10
CA PRO A 611 -33.14 -29.18 2.87
C PRO A 611 -32.26 -30.12 3.71
N LEU A 612 -30.95 -29.91 3.79
CA LEU A 612 -30.01 -30.84 4.45
C LEU A 612 -30.04 -30.81 5.98
N GLN A 613 -30.68 -29.81 6.56
CA GLN A 613 -30.78 -29.63 8.01
C GLN A 613 -31.58 -30.75 8.71
N GLU A 614 -32.48 -31.42 8.01
CA GLU A 614 -33.40 -32.41 8.59
C GLU A 614 -32.83 -33.84 8.63
N ASN A 615 -31.73 -34.12 7.91
CA ASN A 615 -31.16 -35.47 7.82
C ASN A 615 -29.81 -35.59 8.55
N VAL A 616 -29.85 -36.20 9.74
CA VAL A 616 -28.69 -36.39 10.62
C VAL A 616 -27.62 -37.28 9.98
N ASP A 617 -27.99 -38.27 9.18
CA ASP A 617 -27.01 -39.18 8.55
C ASP A 617 -26.26 -38.48 7.42
N THR A 618 -26.96 -37.66 6.62
CA THR A 618 -26.31 -36.80 5.64
C THR A 618 -25.37 -35.79 6.31
N ALA A 619 -25.74 -35.25 7.47
CA ALA A 619 -24.88 -34.36 8.24
C ALA A 619 -23.59 -35.06 8.73
N LYS A 620 -23.67 -36.34 9.15
CA LYS A 620 -22.48 -37.14 9.51
C LYS A 620 -21.56 -37.36 8.30
N ASP A 621 -22.12 -37.70 7.15
CA ASP A 621 -21.35 -37.92 5.92
C ASP A 621 -20.63 -36.64 5.47
N VAL A 622 -21.32 -35.49 5.53
CA VAL A 622 -20.73 -34.17 5.29
C VAL A 622 -19.58 -33.90 6.25
N LEU A 623 -19.78 -34.14 7.55
CA LEU A 623 -18.75 -33.90 8.56
C LEU A 623 -17.53 -34.81 8.39
N GLN A 624 -17.75 -36.08 8.00
CA GLN A 624 -16.67 -37.01 7.66
C GLN A 624 -15.88 -36.52 6.45
N GLU A 625 -16.56 -36.01 5.42
CA GLU A 625 -15.91 -35.44 4.24
C GLU A 625 -15.04 -34.22 4.59
N ILE A 626 -15.57 -33.30 5.40
CA ILE A 626 -14.84 -32.11 5.86
C ILE A 626 -13.58 -32.51 6.63
N ARG A 627 -13.67 -33.50 7.54
CA ARG A 627 -12.52 -34.01 8.31
C ARG A 627 -11.44 -34.66 7.44
N ILE A 628 -11.80 -35.16 6.26
CA ILE A 628 -10.84 -35.72 5.31
C ILE A 628 -10.09 -34.61 4.58
N GLN A 629 -10.80 -33.56 4.14
CA GLN A 629 -10.23 -32.47 3.34
C GLN A 629 -9.46 -31.43 4.18
N ILE A 630 -9.82 -31.22 5.45
CA ILE A 630 -9.21 -30.21 6.33
C ILE A 630 -8.23 -30.86 7.31
N PRO A 631 -7.08 -30.21 7.61
CA PRO A 631 -6.15 -30.69 8.63
C PRO A 631 -6.81 -30.84 10.02
N PRO A 632 -6.50 -31.92 10.77
CA PRO A 632 -7.05 -32.13 12.12
C PRO A 632 -6.70 -31.01 13.10
N GLU A 633 -5.60 -30.28 12.85
CA GLU A 633 -5.16 -29.11 13.60
C GLU A 633 -6.19 -27.97 13.59
N MET A 634 -7.11 -27.95 12.62
CA MET A 634 -8.19 -26.95 12.53
C MET A 634 -9.39 -27.27 13.43
N PHE A 635 -9.43 -28.48 13.98
CA PHE A 635 -10.43 -28.93 14.95
C PHE A 635 -9.82 -28.99 16.35
N ASP A 636 -8.52 -29.26 16.44
CA ASP A 636 -7.82 -29.46 17.69
C ASP A 636 -6.39 -28.90 17.59
N LEU A 637 -6.16 -27.73 18.19
CA LEU A 637 -4.86 -27.07 18.18
C LEU A 637 -3.83 -27.72 19.10
N SER A 638 -4.20 -28.67 19.97
CA SER A 638 -3.20 -29.41 20.77
C SER A 638 -2.22 -30.19 19.88
N LYS A 639 -2.63 -30.43 18.63
CA LYS A 639 -1.83 -31.04 17.57
C LYS A 639 -0.81 -30.10 16.95
N LEU A 640 -0.81 -28.80 17.29
CA LEU A 640 0.22 -27.88 16.83
C LEU A 640 1.45 -27.92 17.73
N VAL A 641 2.60 -28.09 17.10
CA VAL A 641 3.90 -28.23 17.77
C VAL A 641 4.73 -26.96 17.62
N CYS A 642 4.79 -26.35 16.44
CA CYS A 642 5.60 -25.15 16.31
C CYS A 642 5.04 -24.21 15.25
N GLY A 643 5.62 -23.02 15.18
CA GLY A 643 5.13 -21.96 14.34
C GLY A 643 6.24 -21.01 13.99
N THR A 644 6.22 -20.58 12.74
CA THR A 644 7.16 -19.65 12.16
C THR A 644 6.35 -18.46 11.71
N TYR A 645 6.54 -17.37 12.45
CA TYR A 645 6.02 -16.08 12.05
C TYR A 645 6.96 -15.51 10.99
N VAL A 646 6.46 -15.29 9.77
CA VAL A 646 7.26 -14.73 8.67
C VAL A 646 7.15 -13.21 8.70
N ASP A 647 5.93 -12.69 8.72
CA ASP A 647 5.61 -11.28 8.87
C ASP A 647 4.14 -11.15 9.32
N SER A 648 3.62 -9.93 9.41
CA SER A 648 2.25 -9.67 9.87
C SER A 648 1.16 -10.26 8.99
N ARG A 649 1.51 -10.73 7.79
CA ARG A 649 0.60 -11.33 6.80
C ARG A 649 0.67 -12.84 6.85
N LEU A 650 1.83 -13.42 7.15
CA LEU A 650 2.09 -14.83 6.89
C LEU A 650 2.57 -15.57 8.15
N LEU A 651 1.86 -16.65 8.46
CA LEU A 651 2.13 -17.55 9.57
C LEU A 651 2.22 -18.98 9.06
N VAL A 652 3.26 -19.71 9.46
CA VAL A 652 3.37 -21.15 9.22
C VAL A 652 3.22 -21.86 10.55
N LEU A 653 2.33 -22.85 10.65
CA LEU A 653 2.16 -23.69 11.83
C LEU A 653 2.48 -25.15 11.47
N ARG A 654 3.10 -25.89 12.37
CA ARG A 654 3.46 -27.30 12.18
C ARG A 654 2.65 -28.19 13.12
N GLY A 655 2.04 -29.22 12.56
CA GLY A 655 1.37 -30.27 13.31
C GLY A 655 2.34 -31.31 13.91
N VAL A 656 1.86 -32.11 14.86
CA VAL A 656 2.55 -33.26 15.46
C VAL A 656 2.95 -34.31 14.43
N ASN A 657 2.17 -34.43 13.36
CA ASN A 657 2.43 -35.28 12.19
C ASN A 657 3.52 -34.72 11.26
N GLY A 658 4.11 -33.57 11.58
CA GLY A 658 5.11 -32.89 10.74
C GLY A 658 4.53 -32.05 9.61
N SER A 659 3.21 -32.03 9.41
CA SER A 659 2.54 -31.21 8.40
C SER A 659 2.75 -29.72 8.68
N ALA A 660 3.03 -28.93 7.63
CA ALA A 660 3.08 -27.49 7.68
C ALA A 660 1.79 -26.89 7.10
N LEU A 661 1.14 -26.05 7.89
CA LEU A 661 -0.03 -25.28 7.56
C LEU A 661 0.40 -23.83 7.30
N LEU A 662 0.12 -23.32 6.10
CA LEU A 662 0.42 -21.96 5.67
C LEU A 662 -0.83 -21.10 5.79
N PHE A 663 -0.73 -20.00 6.54
CA PHE A 663 -1.84 -19.08 6.78
C PHE A 663 -1.50 -17.67 6.31
N THR A 664 -2.50 -16.99 5.73
CA THR A 664 -2.46 -15.55 5.49
C THR A 664 -3.41 -14.78 6.39
N ARG A 665 -3.10 -13.54 6.72
CA ARG A 665 -3.97 -12.71 7.56
C ARG A 665 -5.21 -12.26 6.78
N SER A 666 -6.37 -12.40 7.41
CA SER A 666 -7.64 -11.93 6.87
C SER A 666 -8.01 -10.61 7.54
N CYS A 667 -8.25 -9.57 6.74
CA CYS A 667 -8.53 -8.21 7.21
C CYS A 667 -9.95 -7.73 6.88
N LEU A 668 -10.84 -8.63 6.45
CA LEU A 668 -12.14 -8.28 5.83
C LEU A 668 -13.31 -8.11 6.81
N ASP A 669 -13.08 -8.15 8.12
CA ASP A 669 -14.18 -8.15 9.10
C ASP A 669 -14.90 -6.79 9.24
N GLY A 670 -14.48 -5.76 8.50
CA GLY A 670 -15.12 -4.42 8.46
C GLY A 670 -15.95 -4.11 7.21
N LEU A 671 -16.10 -5.03 6.26
CA LEU A 671 -16.90 -4.83 5.04
C LEU A 671 -18.23 -5.60 5.13
N ARG A 672 -19.12 -5.12 6.01
CA ARG A 672 -20.56 -5.32 5.87
C ARG A 672 -21.23 -3.98 5.66
#